data_AF-A0AAW1H4R0-F1
#
_entry.id   AF-A0AAW1H4R0-F1
#
_cell.length_a   1.000
_cell.length_b   1.000
_cell.length_c   1.000
_cell.angle_alpha   90.00
_cell.angle_beta   90.00
_cell.angle_gamma   90.00
#
_symmetry.space_group_name_H-M   'P 1'
#
loop_
_entity.id
_entity.type
_entity.pdbx_description
1 polymer ?
#
loop_
_entity_poly.entity_id
_entity_poly.type
_entity_poly.pdbx_seq_one_letter_code
_entity_poly.pdbx_strand_id
1 'polypeptide(L)'
;MRRVSVAKDYLRRIFDILRRIYPSPITYFFVVSYPEAVKLFRGYPYVVLIDSTYKTNTYNMALVEVVGVTPASSSFLIACVLIPSESEEGYTWLLRKLMDILECTGASPSVFVTDRELGLVRALRTLFPETPHLLCRWHVNRAIESRALMIHKTVFYKDHVLNNPETGWWNVIDATCEDDFNKAWSVFSQKWKRLASYISRTWGEHAKKFVLCYTNEYFHLGNTATSRVESAHSLLKAWLKSAHLMLDTMWSRIHSILEGQHSKIRKELQDSMSRSRITQRLFFLLQGKVFTKALEIMEDELKRGVALGVRLELECGCVLRTTHGLPCACTLVDLKNNGSRVHLSDIHSFWRTLEYDNKEAMPKNDNDMLEELVNKARQSDPVYRKVFLEKLRDILHPKDEDILAPAIRKNPKGRLRASTTRNKSCFEHSMRKYGTPSSCWVDVGSDGHCGFRVLSHALRGGEEDYIQMRDWCLKEITGSDVYKGLFEAGVVTKNRLSKYENTLRRIHFIHRTACGEDHWMSSDDLFVFASLFNWTIYFIGENRYAKGPKEWQCMTILPLKSANEGVPPYGVLWIVNHKPHWMRLHSRGPPDEVPMPPIDPSWIVFRELSVEHLAALYKTNIENWHTFMGTTPRPPRRRRDPKVEVARALVFDDAIDLFD
;
A
#
# COMPACT_ATOMS: atom_id res chain seq x y z
N MET A 1 -17.00 -24.87 -6.41
CA MET A 1 -16.05 -24.97 -5.26
C MET A 1 -15.12 -26.19 -5.28
N ARG A 2 -15.03 -27.02 -6.35
CA ARG A 2 -14.17 -28.24 -6.35
C ARG A 2 -12.85 -28.15 -7.16
N ARG A 3 -12.50 -27.01 -7.77
CA ARG A 3 -11.26 -26.85 -8.56
C ARG A 3 -10.07 -26.24 -7.78
N VAL A 4 -10.30 -25.63 -6.61
CA VAL A 4 -9.25 -24.93 -5.82
C VAL A 4 -8.54 -25.87 -4.83
N SER A 5 -9.14 -27.01 -4.45
CA SER A 5 -8.52 -27.94 -3.48
C SER A 5 -7.42 -28.81 -4.10
N VAL A 6 -7.53 -29.15 -5.40
CA VAL A 6 -6.57 -30.04 -6.08
C VAL A 6 -5.22 -29.34 -6.31
N ALA A 7 -5.22 -28.04 -6.63
CA ALA A 7 -3.97 -27.26 -6.79
C ALA A 7 -3.21 -27.08 -5.47
N LYS A 8 -3.93 -26.93 -4.35
CA LYS A 8 -3.33 -26.84 -3.01
C LYS A 8 -2.67 -28.15 -2.58
N ASP A 9 -3.31 -29.29 -2.83
CA ASP A 9 -2.74 -30.60 -2.47
C ASP A 9 -1.61 -31.04 -3.41
N TYR A 10 -1.66 -30.64 -4.69
CA TYR A 10 -0.60 -30.92 -5.66
C TYR A 10 0.68 -30.13 -5.37
N LEU A 11 0.57 -28.82 -5.10
CA LEU A 11 1.71 -27.98 -4.74
C LEU A 11 2.29 -28.33 -3.38
N ARG A 12 1.44 -28.70 -2.39
CA ARG A 12 1.90 -29.16 -1.07
C ARG A 12 2.63 -30.50 -1.16
N ARG A 13 2.15 -31.43 -1.99
CA ARG A 13 2.86 -32.69 -2.29
C ARG A 13 4.17 -32.46 -3.03
N ILE A 14 4.21 -31.58 -4.03
CA ILE A 14 5.46 -31.18 -4.67
C ILE A 14 6.42 -30.59 -3.64
N PHE A 15 5.95 -29.72 -2.74
CA PHE A 15 6.78 -29.09 -1.72
C PHE A 15 7.31 -30.10 -0.68
N ASP A 16 6.48 -31.05 -0.24
CA ASP A 16 6.89 -32.12 0.68
C ASP A 16 7.82 -33.14 0.03
N ILE A 17 7.66 -33.38 -1.27
CA ILE A 17 8.55 -34.21 -2.10
C ILE A 17 9.90 -33.49 -2.28
N LEU A 18 9.91 -32.20 -2.66
CA LEU A 18 11.14 -31.39 -2.77
C LEU A 18 11.88 -31.27 -1.42
N ARG A 19 11.15 -31.13 -0.31
CA ARG A 19 11.70 -31.05 1.05
C ARG A 19 12.27 -32.39 1.57
N ARG A 20 11.76 -33.52 1.10
CA ARG A 20 12.27 -34.87 1.45
C ARG A 20 13.41 -35.33 0.53
N ILE A 21 13.55 -34.72 -0.65
CA ILE A 21 14.56 -35.12 -1.65
C ILE A 21 15.84 -34.24 -1.60
N TYR A 22 15.79 -32.97 -1.18
CA TYR A 22 16.97 -32.05 -1.22
C TYR A 22 17.30 -31.36 0.13
N PRO A 23 18.39 -31.75 0.84
CA PRO A 23 18.79 -31.16 2.13
C PRO A 23 19.61 -29.84 2.07
N SER A 24 19.35 -28.94 1.10
CA SER A 24 20.35 -28.01 0.54
C SER A 24 19.92 -26.54 0.28
N PRO A 25 20.78 -25.48 0.16
CA PRO A 25 20.35 -24.10 0.13
C PRO A 25 19.72 -23.74 -1.21
N ILE A 26 18.46 -23.34 -1.14
CA ILE A 26 17.72 -22.73 -2.24
C ILE A 26 18.46 -21.45 -2.68
N THR A 27 19.08 -21.46 -3.86
CA THR A 27 19.96 -20.39 -4.37
C THR A 27 19.21 -19.23 -5.03
N TYR A 28 18.04 -19.43 -5.62
CA TYR A 28 17.18 -18.35 -6.14
C TYR A 28 15.73 -18.81 -6.09
N PHE A 29 14.80 -17.96 -5.66
CA PHE A 29 13.37 -18.31 -5.68
C PHE A 29 12.62 -17.38 -6.63
N PHE A 30 12.21 -17.96 -7.76
CA PHE A 30 11.40 -17.31 -8.78
C PHE A 30 9.91 -17.47 -8.43
N VAL A 31 9.21 -16.38 -8.13
CA VAL A 31 7.75 -16.39 -8.07
C VAL A 31 7.26 -15.92 -9.44
N VAL A 32 6.95 -16.89 -10.32
CA VAL A 32 6.60 -16.59 -11.72
C VAL A 32 5.24 -15.92 -11.80
N SER A 33 5.23 -14.90 -12.65
CA SER A 33 4.12 -14.23 -13.30
C SER A 33 2.96 -15.16 -13.63
N TYR A 34 1.76 -14.76 -13.21
CA TYR A 34 0.51 -15.32 -13.73
C TYR A 34 0.51 -15.22 -15.27
N PRO A 35 -0.04 -16.18 -16.04
CA PRO A 35 -0.01 -16.17 -17.51
C PRO A 35 -0.41 -14.84 -18.16
N GLU A 36 -1.31 -14.11 -17.53
CA GLU A 36 -1.82 -12.82 -17.97
C GLU A 36 -0.79 -11.70 -17.77
N ALA A 37 0.06 -11.77 -16.73
CA ALA A 37 1.20 -10.86 -16.57
C ALA A 37 2.22 -11.06 -17.70
N VAL A 38 2.45 -12.30 -18.14
CA VAL A 38 3.29 -12.60 -19.32
C VAL A 38 2.70 -11.99 -20.57
N LYS A 39 1.40 -12.17 -20.81
CA LYS A 39 0.70 -11.57 -21.96
C LYS A 39 0.78 -10.05 -21.94
N LEU A 40 0.54 -9.43 -20.79
CA LEU A 40 0.67 -7.98 -20.60
C LEU A 40 2.11 -7.51 -20.85
N PHE A 41 3.11 -8.23 -20.35
CA PHE A 41 4.51 -7.85 -20.56
C PHE A 41 4.90 -7.97 -22.04
N ARG A 42 4.49 -9.04 -22.72
CA ARG A 42 4.70 -9.24 -24.16
C ARG A 42 3.99 -8.19 -25.02
N GLY A 43 2.82 -7.71 -24.58
CA GLY A 43 2.06 -6.66 -25.26
C GLY A 43 2.60 -5.25 -25.00
N TYR A 44 3.14 -5.01 -23.80
CA TYR A 44 3.62 -3.70 -23.35
C TYR A 44 5.07 -3.76 -22.80
N PRO A 45 6.06 -4.20 -23.59
CA PRO A 45 7.46 -4.32 -23.17
C PRO A 45 8.19 -2.99 -23.29
N TYR A 46 7.62 -1.87 -22.82
CA TYR A 46 8.21 -0.54 -23.06
C TYR A 46 8.97 -0.03 -21.84
N VAL A 47 8.29 0.06 -20.69
CA VAL A 47 8.88 0.58 -19.45
C VAL A 47 8.91 -0.53 -18.41
N VAL A 48 10.10 -0.85 -17.93
CA VAL A 48 10.31 -1.83 -16.85
C VAL A 48 10.90 -1.13 -15.64
N LEU A 49 10.17 -1.12 -14.53
CA LEU A 49 10.64 -0.58 -13.28
C LEU A 49 11.05 -1.73 -12.34
N ILE A 50 12.24 -1.64 -11.76
CA ILE A 50 12.78 -2.64 -10.84
C ILE A 50 13.22 -1.95 -9.56
N ASP A 51 12.72 -2.45 -8.44
CA ASP A 51 13.15 -2.02 -7.11
C ASP A 51 13.19 -3.24 -6.20
N SER A 52 14.08 -3.20 -5.21
CA SER A 52 14.23 -4.28 -4.25
C SER A 52 13.99 -3.79 -2.83
N THR A 53 13.42 -4.67 -2.03
CA THR A 53 13.13 -4.38 -0.64
C THR A 53 13.59 -5.48 0.29
N TYR A 54 14.08 -5.06 1.45
CA TYR A 54 14.65 -5.94 2.46
C TYR A 54 13.62 -6.36 3.52
N LYS A 55 13.94 -7.44 4.24
CA LYS A 55 13.25 -7.91 5.46
C LYS A 55 11.80 -8.36 5.24
N THR A 56 11.55 -9.08 4.15
CA THR A 56 10.21 -9.58 3.79
C THR A 56 10.02 -11.08 4.04
N ASN A 57 11.09 -11.82 4.35
CA ASN A 57 11.05 -13.28 4.52
C ASN A 57 12.03 -13.76 5.59
N THR A 58 11.78 -14.96 6.15
CA THR A 58 12.62 -15.62 7.18
C THR A 58 14.05 -15.88 6.72
N TYR A 59 14.29 -15.90 5.41
CA TYR A 59 15.58 -16.20 4.79
C TYR A 59 16.46 -14.96 4.61
N ASN A 60 15.97 -13.77 4.98
CA ASN A 60 16.66 -12.48 4.82
C ASN A 60 17.11 -12.22 3.37
N MET A 61 16.40 -12.80 2.39
CA MET A 61 16.59 -12.56 0.97
C MET A 61 15.98 -11.21 0.56
N ALA A 62 16.56 -10.57 -0.45
CA ALA A 62 15.98 -9.36 -1.04
C ALA A 62 14.79 -9.76 -1.91
N LEU A 63 13.66 -9.09 -1.71
CA LEU A 63 12.48 -9.23 -2.55
C LEU A 63 12.52 -8.15 -3.62
N VAL A 64 12.64 -8.58 -4.87
CA VAL A 64 12.70 -7.73 -6.05
C VAL A 64 11.34 -7.77 -6.74
N GLU A 65 10.76 -6.61 -6.98
CA GLU A 65 9.56 -6.49 -7.81
C GLU A 65 9.90 -5.84 -9.14
N VAL A 66 9.39 -6.44 -10.21
CA VAL A 66 9.51 -5.97 -11.59
C VAL A 66 8.13 -5.57 -12.05
N VAL A 67 7.96 -4.30 -12.41
CA VAL A 67 6.65 -3.70 -12.73
C VAL A 67 6.67 -3.10 -14.13
N GLY A 68 5.61 -3.35 -14.88
CA GLY A 68 5.36 -2.76 -16.19
C GLY A 68 4.26 -1.69 -16.13
N VAL A 69 4.11 -0.96 -17.23
CA VAL A 69 3.11 0.12 -17.38
C VAL A 69 2.19 -0.18 -18.55
N THR A 70 0.88 -0.03 -18.33
CA THR A 70 -0.13 -0.19 -19.38
C THR A 70 -0.46 1.15 -20.04
N PRO A 71 -1.07 1.14 -21.25
CA PRO A 71 -1.56 2.36 -21.90
C PRO A 71 -2.65 3.11 -21.13
N ALA A 72 -3.34 2.45 -20.19
CA ALA A 72 -4.27 3.10 -19.26
C ALA A 72 -3.56 3.80 -18.09
N SER A 73 -2.21 3.89 -18.11
CA SER A 73 -1.37 4.40 -17.00
C SER A 73 -1.46 3.60 -15.70
N SER A 74 -2.05 2.40 -15.73
CA SER A 74 -1.99 1.45 -14.61
C SER A 74 -0.67 0.68 -14.61
N SER A 75 -0.25 0.24 -13.43
CA SER A 75 0.94 -0.58 -13.24
C SER A 75 0.52 -2.05 -13.15
N PHE A 76 1.35 -2.96 -13.65
CA PHE A 76 1.16 -4.41 -13.47
C PHE A 76 2.45 -5.09 -13.03
N LEU A 77 2.34 -6.09 -12.16
CA LEU A 77 3.50 -6.85 -11.71
C LEU A 77 3.92 -7.83 -12.82
N ILE A 78 5.10 -7.61 -13.39
CA ILE A 78 5.72 -8.52 -14.34
C ILE A 78 6.27 -9.73 -13.59
N ALA A 79 7.06 -9.49 -12.54
CA ALA A 79 7.66 -10.57 -11.76
C ALA A 79 7.89 -10.15 -10.31
N CYS A 80 7.90 -11.14 -9.42
CA CYS A 80 8.26 -11.00 -8.03
C CYS A 80 9.35 -12.04 -7.73
N VAL A 81 10.51 -11.65 -7.22
CA VAL A 81 11.66 -12.55 -7.12
C VAL A 81 12.35 -12.40 -5.78
N LEU A 82 12.71 -13.52 -5.16
CA LEU A 82 13.59 -13.53 -4.00
C LEU A 82 15.00 -13.87 -4.44
N ILE A 83 15.91 -12.92 -4.25
CA ILE A 83 17.35 -13.12 -4.50
C ILE A 83 18.11 -13.17 -3.16
N PRO A 84 19.08 -14.08 -2.99
CA PRO A 84 19.84 -14.18 -1.74
C PRO A 84 20.62 -12.93 -1.37
N SER A 85 21.05 -12.18 -2.39
CA SER A 85 21.74 -10.91 -2.22
C SER A 85 21.55 -10.03 -3.44
N GLU A 86 21.45 -8.73 -3.20
CA GLU A 86 21.54 -7.66 -4.20
C GLU A 86 22.96 -7.63 -4.78
N SER A 87 23.21 -8.57 -5.67
CA SER A 87 24.51 -8.85 -6.27
C SER A 87 24.32 -8.93 -7.77
N GLU A 88 25.36 -8.61 -8.52
CA GLU A 88 25.32 -8.65 -9.98
C GLU A 88 24.88 -10.00 -10.52
N GLU A 89 25.34 -11.10 -9.91
CA GLU A 89 24.93 -12.47 -10.25
C GLU A 89 23.42 -12.69 -10.05
N GLY A 90 22.88 -12.28 -8.90
CA GLY A 90 21.44 -12.43 -8.62
C GLY A 90 20.55 -11.62 -9.55
N TYR A 91 20.96 -10.39 -9.89
CA TYR A 91 20.24 -9.58 -10.88
C TYR A 91 20.44 -10.09 -12.31
N THR A 92 21.62 -10.62 -12.65
CA THR A 92 21.87 -11.25 -13.96
C THR A 92 20.92 -12.43 -14.18
N TRP A 93 20.76 -13.26 -13.15
CA TRP A 93 19.82 -14.37 -13.19
C TRP A 93 18.37 -13.88 -13.40
N LEU A 94 17.92 -12.87 -12.62
CA LEU A 94 16.59 -12.26 -12.76
C LEU A 94 16.36 -11.71 -14.18
N LEU A 95 17.32 -10.95 -14.69
CA LEU A 95 17.23 -10.26 -15.97
C LEU A 95 17.22 -11.26 -17.14
N ARG A 96 17.99 -12.35 -17.06
CA ARG A 96 17.89 -13.45 -18.04
C ARG A 96 16.49 -14.05 -18.07
N LYS A 97 15.83 -14.21 -16.92
CA LYS A 97 14.43 -14.68 -16.89
C LYS A 97 13.45 -13.70 -17.51
N LEU A 98 13.69 -12.39 -17.39
CA LEU A 98 12.89 -11.40 -18.13
C LEU A 98 13.13 -11.49 -19.64
N MET A 99 14.37 -11.76 -20.08
CA MET A 99 14.68 -12.00 -21.50
C MET A 99 13.93 -13.22 -22.03
N ASP A 100 13.95 -14.35 -21.31
CA ASP A 100 13.24 -15.59 -21.70
C ASP A 100 11.74 -15.31 -21.96
N ILE A 101 11.11 -14.40 -21.20
CA ILE A 101 9.68 -14.06 -21.38
C ILE A 101 9.42 -13.31 -22.68
N LEU A 102 10.37 -12.46 -23.10
CA LEU A 102 10.27 -11.61 -24.31
C LEU A 102 10.89 -12.26 -25.55
N GLU A 103 11.66 -13.33 -25.41
CA GLU A 103 12.38 -13.97 -26.52
C GLU A 103 11.46 -14.27 -27.72
N CYS A 104 10.26 -14.79 -27.46
CA CYS A 104 9.29 -15.13 -28.50
C CYS A 104 8.66 -13.91 -29.21
N THR A 105 8.79 -12.70 -28.67
CA THR A 105 8.26 -11.48 -29.31
C THR A 105 9.32 -10.73 -30.10
N GLY A 106 10.61 -11.06 -29.91
CA GLY A 106 11.74 -10.29 -30.43
C GLY A 106 11.81 -8.85 -29.88
N ALA A 107 11.00 -8.52 -28.86
CA ALA A 107 10.95 -7.19 -28.28
C ALA A 107 11.98 -7.05 -27.15
N SER A 108 12.49 -5.83 -26.98
CA SER A 108 13.30 -5.43 -25.83
C SER A 108 12.64 -4.23 -25.13
N PRO A 109 12.76 -4.10 -23.80
CA PRO A 109 12.36 -2.90 -23.09
C PRO A 109 12.91 -1.63 -23.73
N SER A 110 12.08 -0.60 -23.84
CA SER A 110 12.53 0.74 -24.27
C SER A 110 13.33 1.45 -23.18
N VAL A 111 13.05 1.15 -21.91
CA VAL A 111 13.78 1.73 -20.78
C VAL A 111 13.66 0.85 -19.54
N PHE A 112 14.74 0.82 -18.75
CA PHE A 112 14.72 0.36 -17.35
C PHE A 112 14.77 1.56 -16.40
N VAL A 113 13.94 1.55 -15.36
CA VAL A 113 13.94 2.56 -14.29
C VAL A 113 14.18 1.88 -12.95
N THR A 114 15.31 2.16 -12.32
CA THR A 114 15.71 1.51 -11.05
C THR A 114 16.24 2.53 -10.05
N ASP A 115 16.45 2.12 -8.81
CA ASP A 115 17.29 2.87 -7.89
C ASP A 115 18.79 2.73 -8.26
N ARG A 116 19.70 3.24 -7.43
CA ARG A 116 21.16 3.12 -7.65
C ARG A 116 21.74 1.85 -7.02
N GLU A 117 21.09 0.70 -7.17
CA GLU A 117 21.66 -0.58 -6.76
C GLU A 117 22.73 -1.04 -7.76
N LEU A 118 23.99 -1.05 -7.31
CA LEU A 118 25.16 -1.25 -8.17
C LEU A 118 25.19 -2.64 -8.81
N GLY A 119 24.69 -3.67 -8.12
CA GLY A 119 24.57 -5.01 -8.69
C GLY A 119 23.66 -5.03 -9.90
N LEU A 120 22.50 -4.39 -9.79
CA LEU A 120 21.51 -4.28 -10.86
C LEU A 120 22.02 -3.39 -12.01
N VAL A 121 22.66 -2.27 -11.69
CA VAL A 121 23.26 -1.36 -12.68
C VAL A 121 24.27 -2.10 -13.57
N ARG A 122 25.11 -2.95 -13.00
CA ARG A 122 26.10 -3.73 -13.76
C ARG A 122 25.45 -4.83 -14.57
N ALA A 123 24.53 -5.59 -13.98
CA ALA A 123 23.81 -6.65 -14.70
C ALA A 123 23.03 -6.11 -15.91
N LEU A 124 22.37 -4.96 -15.78
CA LEU A 124 21.70 -4.26 -16.89
C LEU A 124 22.69 -3.85 -17.98
N ARG A 125 23.85 -3.29 -17.61
CA ARG A 125 24.88 -2.89 -18.58
C ARG A 125 25.40 -4.09 -19.39
N THR A 126 25.52 -5.26 -18.77
CA THR A 126 26.03 -6.47 -19.41
C THR A 126 24.98 -7.14 -20.29
N LEU A 127 23.72 -7.23 -19.85
CA LEU A 127 22.66 -7.96 -20.56
C LEU A 127 21.85 -7.12 -21.53
N PHE A 128 21.70 -5.83 -21.25
CA PHE A 128 20.93 -4.88 -22.04
C PHE A 128 21.75 -3.60 -22.35
N PRO A 129 22.91 -3.73 -23.03
CA PRO A 129 23.78 -2.57 -23.31
C PRO A 129 23.09 -1.49 -24.14
N GLU A 130 22.19 -1.90 -25.05
CA GLU A 130 21.45 -1.01 -25.95
C GLU A 130 20.16 -0.45 -25.33
N THR A 131 19.70 -0.99 -24.20
CA THR A 131 18.50 -0.46 -23.53
C THR A 131 18.87 0.65 -22.55
N PRO A 132 18.31 1.86 -22.70
CA PRO A 132 18.50 2.95 -21.76
C PRO A 132 18.14 2.56 -20.32
N HIS A 133 19.00 2.93 -19.39
CA HIS A 133 18.79 2.73 -17.95
C HIS A 133 18.74 4.08 -17.25
N LEU A 134 17.55 4.45 -16.76
CA LEU A 134 17.31 5.63 -15.94
C LEU A 134 17.37 5.31 -14.43
N LEU A 135 17.92 6.25 -13.67
CA LEU A 135 17.89 6.20 -12.20
C LEU A 135 16.69 6.96 -11.68
N CYS A 136 16.05 6.40 -10.66
CA CYS A 136 14.93 7.00 -9.96
C CYS A 136 15.29 8.39 -9.42
N ARG A 137 14.71 9.44 -10.01
CA ARG A 137 14.93 10.83 -9.63
C ARG A 137 14.58 11.09 -8.17
N TRP A 138 13.55 10.43 -7.63
CA TRP A 138 13.18 10.56 -6.22
C TRP A 138 14.29 10.07 -5.27
N HIS A 139 14.87 8.90 -5.56
CA HIS A 139 15.99 8.35 -4.77
C HIS A 139 17.25 9.22 -4.88
N VAL A 140 17.57 9.72 -6.08
CA VAL A 140 18.68 10.67 -6.31
C VAL A 140 18.47 11.92 -5.45
N ASN A 141 17.28 12.53 -5.53
CA ASN A 141 16.96 13.76 -4.83
C ASN A 141 16.99 13.55 -3.31
N ARG A 142 16.41 12.46 -2.77
CA ARG A 142 16.52 12.14 -1.33
C ARG A 142 17.97 11.99 -0.87
N ALA A 143 18.84 11.38 -1.68
CA ALA A 143 20.25 11.24 -1.33
C ALA A 143 20.95 12.61 -1.27
N ILE A 144 20.68 13.49 -2.24
CA ILE A 144 21.22 14.85 -2.30
C ILE A 144 20.70 15.70 -1.15
N GLU A 145 19.39 15.66 -0.89
CA GLU A 145 18.76 16.32 0.26
C GLU A 145 19.37 15.89 1.59
N SER A 146 19.52 14.58 1.79
CA SER A 146 20.12 14.04 3.01
C SER A 146 21.57 14.53 3.17
N ARG A 147 22.32 14.62 2.06
CA ARG A 147 23.69 15.14 2.10
C ARG A 147 23.73 16.63 2.37
N ALA A 148 22.84 17.42 1.77
CA ALA A 148 22.74 18.86 1.99
C ALA A 148 22.47 19.17 3.48
N LEU A 149 21.53 18.43 4.11
CA LEU A 149 21.24 18.52 5.53
C LEU A 149 22.46 18.22 6.42
N MET A 150 23.25 17.20 6.08
CA MET A 150 24.47 16.88 6.84
C MET A 150 25.53 17.98 6.75
N ILE A 151 25.64 18.65 5.61
CA ILE A 151 26.65 19.70 5.39
C ILE A 151 26.24 21.01 6.09
N HIS A 152 24.98 21.41 5.98
CA HIS A 152 24.52 22.74 6.41
C HIS A 152 23.79 22.77 7.76
N LYS A 153 23.51 21.59 8.37
CA LYS A 153 22.98 21.40 9.74
C LYS A 153 21.72 22.20 10.10
N THR A 154 21.01 22.78 9.14
CA THR A 154 19.80 23.58 9.33
C THR A 154 18.79 23.29 8.21
N VAL A 155 17.50 23.29 8.54
CA VAL A 155 16.41 23.01 7.59
C VAL A 155 16.22 24.17 6.61
N PHE A 156 16.48 25.42 7.03
CA PHE A 156 16.39 26.61 6.18
C PHE A 156 17.34 26.55 4.97
N TYR A 157 18.55 26.01 5.15
CA TYR A 157 19.50 25.82 4.06
C TYR A 157 19.09 24.70 3.10
N LYS A 158 18.28 23.72 3.53
CA LYS A 158 17.82 22.64 2.66
C LYS A 158 16.96 23.19 1.53
N ASP A 159 15.95 23.98 1.88
CA ASP A 159 15.01 24.54 0.91
C ASP A 159 15.73 25.45 -0.09
N HIS A 160 16.61 26.31 0.41
CA HIS A 160 17.40 27.21 -0.41
C HIS A 160 18.42 26.50 -1.33
N VAL A 161 18.97 25.34 -0.95
CA VAL A 161 19.86 24.56 -1.83
C VAL A 161 19.10 23.93 -2.99
N LEU A 162 17.85 23.55 -2.77
CA LEU A 162 17.05 22.83 -3.76
C LEU A 162 16.31 23.78 -4.68
N ASN A 163 15.55 24.71 -4.07
CA ASN A 163 14.51 25.51 -4.71
C ASN A 163 14.95 26.94 -5.06
N ASN A 164 16.21 27.33 -4.82
CA ASN A 164 16.66 28.66 -5.22
C ASN A 164 16.55 28.82 -6.76
N PRO A 165 15.88 29.87 -7.25
CA PRO A 165 15.54 29.99 -8.68
C PRO A 165 16.75 30.18 -9.59
N GLU A 166 17.90 30.60 -9.06
CA GLU A 166 19.13 30.81 -9.84
C GLU A 166 20.17 29.72 -9.63
N THR A 167 20.30 29.25 -8.38
CA THR A 167 21.40 28.41 -7.91
C THR A 167 20.95 27.06 -7.34
N GLY A 168 19.66 26.74 -7.48
CA GLY A 168 19.05 25.55 -6.90
C GLY A 168 19.42 24.27 -7.64
N TRP A 169 19.37 23.15 -6.92
CA TRP A 169 19.56 21.82 -7.50
C TRP A 169 18.53 21.49 -8.58
N TRP A 170 17.28 21.98 -8.45
CA TRP A 170 16.24 21.73 -9.45
C TRP A 170 16.61 22.27 -10.83
N ASN A 171 17.26 23.44 -10.90
CA ASN A 171 17.75 24.00 -12.17
C ASN A 171 18.73 23.07 -12.89
N VAL A 172 19.52 22.30 -12.14
CA VAL A 172 20.48 21.34 -12.70
C VAL A 172 19.76 20.12 -13.24
N ILE A 173 18.87 19.50 -12.44
CA ILE A 173 18.24 18.23 -12.82
C ILE A 173 17.09 18.40 -13.82
N ASP A 174 16.42 19.56 -13.82
CA ASP A 174 15.34 19.90 -14.75
C ASP A 174 15.83 20.62 -16.02
N ALA A 175 17.14 20.83 -16.17
CA ALA A 175 17.71 21.35 -17.41
C ALA A 175 17.29 20.48 -18.60
N THR A 176 16.72 21.12 -19.63
CA THR A 176 16.12 20.45 -20.79
C THR A 176 17.08 20.29 -21.97
N CYS A 177 18.22 20.98 -21.96
CA CYS A 177 19.32 20.79 -22.92
C CYS A 177 20.69 20.75 -22.21
N GLU A 178 21.73 20.24 -22.90
CA GLU A 178 23.08 20.15 -22.32
C GLU A 178 23.67 21.53 -21.96
N ASP A 179 23.39 22.55 -22.76
CA ASP A 179 23.88 23.91 -22.50
C ASP A 179 23.30 24.48 -21.20
N ASP A 180 21.99 24.31 -20.98
CA ASP A 180 21.34 24.75 -19.75
C ASP A 180 21.82 23.93 -18.55
N PHE A 181 22.07 22.63 -18.74
CA PHE A 181 22.66 21.79 -17.71
C PHE A 181 24.07 22.29 -17.32
N ASN A 182 24.92 22.57 -18.31
CA ASN A 182 26.29 23.04 -18.07
C ASN A 182 26.30 24.40 -17.38
N LYS A 183 25.42 25.32 -17.80
CA LYS A 183 25.24 26.64 -17.16
C LYS A 183 24.75 26.49 -15.72
N ALA A 184 23.66 25.75 -15.50
CA ALA A 184 23.08 25.52 -14.18
C ALA A 184 24.07 24.82 -13.25
N TRP A 185 24.80 23.82 -13.75
CA TRP A 185 25.83 23.12 -12.99
C TRP A 185 27.01 24.03 -12.61
N SER A 186 27.46 24.89 -13.53
CA SER A 186 28.51 25.88 -13.24
C SER A 186 28.09 26.81 -12.10
N VAL A 187 26.88 27.38 -12.18
CA VAL A 187 26.33 28.26 -11.14
C VAL A 187 26.13 27.51 -9.81
N PHE A 188 25.52 26.33 -9.85
CA PHE A 188 25.29 25.49 -8.67
C PHE A 188 26.61 25.11 -7.98
N SER A 189 27.60 24.68 -8.75
CA SER A 189 28.88 24.19 -8.21
C SER A 189 29.73 25.29 -7.59
N GLN A 190 29.65 26.52 -8.13
CA GLN A 190 30.30 27.69 -7.53
C GLN A 190 29.70 28.06 -6.17
N LYS A 191 28.35 28.03 -6.06
CA LYS A 191 27.64 28.35 -4.82
C LYS A 191 27.75 27.25 -3.78
N TRP A 192 27.59 25.99 -4.21
CA TRP A 192 27.43 24.82 -3.34
C TRP A 192 28.61 23.84 -3.40
N LYS A 193 29.84 24.36 -3.39
CA LYS A 193 31.10 23.61 -3.63
C LYS A 193 31.18 22.24 -2.94
N ARG A 194 30.86 22.15 -1.64
CA ARG A 194 30.96 20.89 -0.87
C ARG A 194 29.94 19.85 -1.33
N LEU A 195 28.72 20.29 -1.65
CA LEU A 195 27.66 19.42 -2.15
C LEU A 195 27.93 19.02 -3.60
N ALA A 196 28.35 19.97 -4.44
CA ALA A 196 28.75 19.72 -5.82
C ALA A 196 29.89 18.69 -5.91
N SER A 197 30.92 18.79 -5.07
CA SER A 197 31.99 17.78 -4.99
C SER A 197 31.46 16.38 -4.65
N TYR A 198 30.49 16.27 -3.75
CA TYR A 198 29.83 14.99 -3.46
C TYR A 198 29.03 14.49 -4.67
N ILE A 199 28.27 15.36 -5.34
CA ILE A 199 27.45 15.01 -6.49
C ILE A 199 28.32 14.55 -7.65
N SER A 200 29.35 15.30 -8.03
CA SER A 200 30.30 14.88 -9.09
C SER A 200 30.89 13.50 -8.81
N ARG A 201 31.36 13.27 -7.59
CA ARG A 201 32.00 12.00 -7.23
C ARG A 201 31.04 10.81 -7.16
N THR A 202 29.79 11.05 -6.76
CA THR A 202 28.84 9.96 -6.45
C THR A 202 27.86 9.71 -7.60
N TRP A 203 27.50 10.76 -8.33
CA TRP A 203 26.43 10.78 -9.32
C TRP A 203 26.89 11.28 -10.69
N GLY A 204 28.12 11.81 -10.82
CA GLY A 204 28.62 12.40 -12.08
C GLY A 204 28.56 11.42 -13.26
N GLU A 205 29.10 10.20 -13.10
CA GLU A 205 29.03 9.14 -14.11
C GLU A 205 27.60 8.65 -14.41
N HIS A 206 26.64 9.02 -13.57
CA HIS A 206 25.23 8.66 -13.70
C HIS A 206 24.34 9.83 -14.09
N ALA A 207 24.87 11.04 -14.29
CA ALA A 207 24.07 12.25 -14.55
C ALA A 207 23.12 12.07 -15.74
N LYS A 208 23.60 11.40 -16.80
CA LYS A 208 22.81 11.06 -18.00
C LYS A 208 21.61 10.16 -17.73
N LYS A 209 21.52 9.55 -16.54
CA LYS A 209 20.44 8.64 -16.16
C LYS A 209 19.30 9.31 -15.40
N PHE A 210 19.43 10.57 -14.98
CA PHE A 210 18.40 11.23 -14.14
C PHE A 210 18.18 12.73 -14.41
N VAL A 211 19.02 13.37 -15.24
CA VAL A 211 18.84 14.77 -15.66
C VAL A 211 17.99 14.82 -16.93
N LEU A 212 17.00 15.73 -16.97
CA LEU A 212 15.98 15.78 -18.01
C LEU A 212 16.54 15.86 -19.44
N CYS A 213 17.58 16.67 -19.68
CA CYS A 213 18.16 16.81 -21.01
C CYS A 213 18.60 15.49 -21.64
N TYR A 214 19.05 14.53 -20.82
CA TYR A 214 19.43 13.20 -21.28
C TYR A 214 18.28 12.20 -21.20
N THR A 215 17.45 12.25 -20.14
CA THR A 215 16.38 11.26 -19.99
C THR A 215 15.25 11.46 -21.00
N ASN A 216 15.03 12.70 -21.44
CA ASN A 216 13.99 13.05 -22.41
C ASN A 216 14.28 12.53 -23.83
N GLU A 217 15.46 11.95 -24.07
CA GLU A 217 15.82 11.30 -25.34
C GLU A 217 15.22 9.90 -25.48
N TYR A 218 14.58 9.37 -24.42
CA TYR A 218 14.12 7.98 -24.39
C TYR A 218 12.60 7.87 -24.21
N PHE A 219 12.03 6.80 -24.78
CA PHE A 219 10.61 6.49 -24.66
C PHE A 219 10.28 5.88 -23.29
N HIS A 220 10.07 6.73 -22.28
CA HIS A 220 9.86 6.31 -20.89
C HIS A 220 8.45 6.60 -20.33
N LEU A 221 7.54 7.16 -21.13
CA LEU A 221 6.13 7.41 -20.78
C LEU A 221 5.95 8.21 -19.48
N GLY A 222 6.86 9.15 -19.21
CA GLY A 222 6.87 9.96 -17.98
C GLY A 222 7.38 9.23 -16.73
N ASN A 223 7.83 7.98 -16.83
CA ASN A 223 8.35 7.22 -15.68
C ASN A 223 9.84 7.52 -15.46
N THR A 224 10.12 8.39 -14.48
CA THR A 224 11.49 8.70 -14.04
C THR A 224 11.70 8.39 -12.56
N ALA A 225 10.75 7.70 -11.91
CA ALA A 225 10.80 7.32 -10.52
C ALA A 225 10.20 5.92 -10.31
N THR A 226 10.68 5.21 -9.29
CA THR A 226 10.23 3.86 -8.89
C THR A 226 8.97 3.87 -8.02
N SER A 227 8.24 4.99 -7.93
CA SER A 227 7.05 5.13 -7.09
C SER A 227 5.96 4.09 -7.38
N ARG A 228 5.84 3.64 -8.64
CA ARG A 228 4.96 2.54 -9.05
C ARG A 228 5.37 1.21 -8.40
N VAL A 229 6.67 0.95 -8.33
CA VAL A 229 7.21 -0.25 -7.67
C VAL A 229 7.12 -0.13 -6.16
N GLU A 230 7.35 1.05 -5.59
CA GLU A 230 7.16 1.29 -4.14
C GLU A 230 5.69 1.09 -3.72
N SER A 231 4.76 1.46 -4.60
CA SER A 231 3.32 1.19 -4.43
C SER A 231 3.02 -0.31 -4.50
N ALA A 232 3.62 -1.03 -5.46
CA ALA A 232 3.54 -2.49 -5.54
C ALA A 232 4.09 -3.15 -4.27
N HIS A 233 5.25 -2.70 -3.79
CA HIS A 233 5.88 -3.18 -2.56
C HIS A 233 4.99 -2.94 -1.35
N SER A 234 4.41 -1.75 -1.26
CA SER A 234 3.52 -1.38 -0.16
C SER A 234 2.28 -2.26 -0.13
N LEU A 235 1.68 -2.50 -1.31
CA LEU A 235 0.57 -3.41 -1.48
C LEU A 235 0.99 -4.82 -1.05
N LEU A 236 2.03 -5.39 -1.67
CA LEU A 236 2.52 -6.73 -1.38
C LEU A 236 2.84 -6.92 0.11
N LYS A 237 3.52 -5.95 0.75
CA LYS A 237 3.79 -5.98 2.20
C LYS A 237 2.51 -5.94 3.05
N ALA A 238 1.51 -5.15 2.66
CA ALA A 238 0.22 -5.13 3.34
C ALA A 238 -0.46 -6.51 3.31
N TRP A 239 -0.33 -7.24 2.20
CA TRP A 239 -0.88 -8.59 2.05
C TRP A 239 -0.05 -9.68 2.74
N LEU A 240 1.28 -9.57 2.74
CA LEU A 240 2.16 -10.54 3.39
C LEU A 240 1.99 -10.49 4.93
N LYS A 241 1.69 -9.33 5.53
CA LYS A 241 1.37 -9.16 6.98
C LYS A 241 2.45 -9.59 7.98
N SER A 242 3.44 -10.39 7.59
CA SER A 242 4.55 -10.90 8.40
C SER A 242 5.82 -11.03 7.55
N ALA A 243 6.96 -10.64 8.11
CA ALA A 243 8.29 -10.84 7.52
C ALA A 243 8.81 -12.27 7.69
N HIS A 244 8.02 -13.15 8.33
CA HIS A 244 8.39 -14.53 8.65
C HIS A 244 7.53 -15.57 7.93
N LEU A 245 6.90 -15.20 6.82
CA LEU A 245 6.12 -16.16 6.03
C LEU A 245 7.02 -17.22 5.41
N MET A 246 6.56 -18.46 5.48
CA MET A 246 7.08 -19.56 4.67
C MET A 246 6.73 -19.33 3.19
N LEU A 247 7.57 -19.85 2.29
CA LEU A 247 7.48 -19.59 0.85
C LEU A 247 6.13 -20.03 0.23
N ASP A 248 5.53 -21.10 0.74
CA ASP A 248 4.22 -21.62 0.31
C ASP A 248 3.06 -20.64 0.58
N THR A 249 3.10 -19.99 1.75
CA THR A 249 2.12 -19.00 2.18
C THR A 249 2.34 -17.68 1.46
N MET A 250 3.60 -17.30 1.24
CA MET A 250 3.97 -16.14 0.42
C MET A 250 3.49 -16.32 -1.02
N TRP A 251 3.74 -17.48 -1.63
CA TRP A 251 3.28 -17.85 -2.96
C TRP A 251 1.76 -17.76 -3.08
N SER A 252 1.02 -18.44 -2.18
CA SER A 252 -0.45 -18.47 -2.24
C SER A 252 -1.08 -17.08 -2.15
N ARG A 253 -0.47 -16.18 -1.36
CA ARG A 253 -0.93 -14.78 -1.24
C ARG A 253 -0.59 -13.96 -2.47
N ILE A 254 0.64 -14.06 -2.99
CA ILE A 254 1.04 -13.37 -4.22
C ILE A 254 0.15 -13.81 -5.38
N HIS A 255 -0.10 -15.10 -5.51
CA HIS A 255 -0.96 -15.66 -6.55
C HIS A 255 -2.38 -15.07 -6.51
N SER A 256 -3.01 -15.04 -5.34
CA SER A 256 -4.36 -14.45 -5.19
C SER A 256 -4.41 -12.95 -5.50
N ILE A 257 -3.34 -12.20 -5.21
CA ILE A 257 -3.24 -10.77 -5.55
C ILE A 257 -3.16 -10.59 -7.05
N LEU A 258 -2.31 -11.39 -7.71
CA LEU A 258 -2.15 -11.34 -9.17
C LEU A 258 -3.50 -11.58 -9.86
N GLU A 259 -4.24 -12.62 -9.48
CA GLU A 259 -5.58 -12.92 -10.04
C GLU A 259 -6.55 -11.73 -9.93
N GLY A 260 -6.59 -11.06 -8.77
CA GLY A 260 -7.44 -9.89 -8.55
C GLY A 260 -7.00 -8.66 -9.35
N GLN A 261 -5.69 -8.42 -9.43
CA GLN A 261 -5.13 -7.29 -10.19
C GLN A 261 -5.37 -7.44 -11.70
N HIS A 262 -5.26 -8.66 -12.24
CA HIS A 262 -5.47 -8.90 -13.68
C HIS A 262 -6.89 -8.58 -14.13
N SER A 263 -7.90 -8.98 -13.36
CA SER A 263 -9.30 -8.68 -13.68
C SER A 263 -9.55 -7.17 -13.71
N LYS A 264 -8.93 -6.43 -12.79
CA LYS A 264 -9.02 -4.97 -12.73
C LYS A 264 -8.33 -4.31 -13.92
N ILE A 265 -7.08 -4.68 -14.23
CA ILE A 265 -6.31 -4.13 -15.35
C ILE A 265 -7.03 -4.40 -16.69
N ARG A 266 -7.55 -5.61 -16.88
CA ARG A 266 -8.31 -5.98 -18.08
C ARG A 266 -9.53 -5.07 -18.25
N LYS A 267 -10.32 -4.89 -17.18
CA LYS A 267 -11.47 -3.99 -17.19
C LYS A 267 -11.07 -2.55 -17.47
N GLU A 268 -10.02 -2.04 -16.82
CA GLU A 268 -9.50 -0.69 -17.06
C GLU A 268 -9.06 -0.47 -18.51
N LEU A 269 -8.39 -1.45 -19.12
CA LEU A 269 -7.96 -1.36 -20.52
C LEU A 269 -9.17 -1.32 -21.47
N GLN A 270 -10.18 -2.15 -21.22
CA GLN A 270 -11.43 -2.17 -22.00
C GLN A 270 -12.20 -0.85 -21.85
N ASP A 271 -12.39 -0.38 -20.60
CA ASP A 271 -13.09 0.86 -20.30
C ASP A 271 -12.35 2.07 -20.89
N SER A 272 -11.01 2.07 -20.88
CA SER A 272 -10.17 3.18 -21.36
C SER A 272 -10.21 3.37 -22.88
N MET A 273 -10.69 2.39 -23.64
CA MET A 273 -10.92 2.51 -25.09
C MET A 273 -12.39 2.83 -25.46
N SER A 274 -13.26 3.02 -24.48
CA SER A 274 -14.61 3.55 -24.72
C SER A 274 -14.57 5.02 -25.18
N ARG A 275 -15.71 5.58 -25.64
CA ARG A 275 -15.75 6.97 -26.12
C ARG A 275 -15.27 7.93 -25.03
N SER A 276 -14.19 8.66 -25.30
CA SER A 276 -13.64 9.64 -24.37
C SER A 276 -14.58 10.84 -24.22
N ARG A 277 -14.54 11.48 -23.05
CA ARG A 277 -15.24 12.75 -22.77
C ARG A 277 -14.62 13.94 -23.50
N ILE A 278 -13.43 13.77 -24.08
CA ILE A 278 -12.72 14.84 -24.80
C ILE A 278 -13.39 15.06 -26.16
N THR A 279 -14.00 16.23 -26.35
CA THR A 279 -14.78 16.57 -27.55
C THR A 279 -14.04 17.42 -28.57
N GLN A 280 -12.74 17.66 -28.36
CA GLN A 280 -11.95 18.50 -29.25
C GLN A 280 -11.91 17.92 -30.67
N ARG A 281 -12.26 18.74 -31.67
CA ARG A 281 -12.28 18.35 -33.09
C ARG A 281 -10.93 17.81 -33.59
N LEU A 282 -9.83 18.31 -33.00
CA LEU A 282 -8.45 17.92 -33.31
C LEU A 282 -8.22 16.40 -33.13
N PHE A 283 -8.92 15.75 -32.19
CA PHE A 283 -8.72 14.35 -31.82
C PHE A 283 -9.79 13.40 -32.33
N PHE A 284 -10.74 13.86 -33.16
CA PHE A 284 -11.87 13.03 -33.59
C PHE A 284 -11.41 11.73 -34.29
N LEU A 285 -10.34 11.77 -35.09
CA LEU A 285 -9.82 10.57 -35.77
C LEU A 285 -9.27 9.49 -34.80
N LEU A 286 -8.98 9.86 -33.56
CA LEU A 286 -8.38 9.01 -32.54
C LEU A 286 -9.43 8.41 -31.58
N GLN A 287 -10.64 8.98 -31.53
CA GLN A 287 -11.70 8.54 -30.63
C GLN A 287 -12.04 7.06 -30.81
N GLY A 288 -11.96 6.30 -29.71
CA GLY A 288 -12.18 4.84 -29.72
C GLY A 288 -11.10 4.01 -30.41
N LYS A 289 -10.01 4.64 -30.89
CA LYS A 289 -8.86 3.97 -31.53
C LYS A 289 -7.57 4.10 -30.73
N VAL A 290 -7.54 5.00 -29.76
CA VAL A 290 -6.43 5.18 -28.82
C VAL A 290 -6.97 5.16 -27.39
N PHE A 291 -6.10 4.81 -26.44
CA PHE A 291 -6.46 4.88 -25.02
C PHE A 291 -6.76 6.32 -24.60
N THR A 292 -7.82 6.50 -23.80
CA THR A 292 -8.27 7.81 -23.30
C THR A 292 -7.14 8.61 -22.67
N LYS A 293 -6.19 7.94 -22.02
CA LYS A 293 -5.03 8.58 -21.39
C LYS A 293 -4.12 9.33 -22.38
N ALA A 294 -3.94 8.81 -23.60
CA ALA A 294 -3.18 9.49 -24.63
C ALA A 294 -3.85 10.82 -25.03
N LEU A 295 -5.19 10.82 -25.11
CA LEU A 295 -5.97 12.01 -25.42
C LEU A 295 -5.88 13.06 -24.31
N GLU A 296 -5.92 12.65 -23.04
CA GLU A 296 -5.74 13.56 -21.90
C GLU A 296 -4.37 14.25 -21.95
N ILE A 297 -3.31 13.47 -22.19
CA ILE A 297 -1.93 14.00 -22.28
C ILE A 297 -1.82 15.01 -23.43
N MET A 298 -2.36 14.70 -24.61
CA MET A 298 -2.36 15.63 -25.74
C MET A 298 -3.23 16.86 -25.51
N GLU A 299 -4.36 16.72 -24.80
CA GLU A 299 -5.22 17.85 -24.44
C GLU A 299 -4.48 18.82 -23.51
N ASP A 300 -3.78 18.31 -22.49
CA ASP A 300 -2.99 19.13 -21.58
C ASP A 300 -1.78 19.77 -22.27
N GLU A 301 -1.14 19.03 -23.18
CA GLU A 301 -0.04 19.56 -24.00
C GLU A 301 -0.51 20.65 -24.97
N LEU A 302 -1.71 20.52 -25.54
CA LEU A 302 -2.31 21.58 -26.35
C LEU A 302 -2.62 22.81 -25.50
N LYS A 303 -3.17 22.65 -24.28
CA LYS A 303 -3.42 23.77 -23.36
C LYS A 303 -2.11 24.49 -23.04
N ARG A 304 -1.04 23.74 -22.76
CA ARG A 304 0.31 24.28 -22.58
C ARG A 304 0.76 25.08 -23.79
N GLY A 305 0.62 24.52 -25.00
CA GLY A 305 1.01 25.18 -26.23
C GLY A 305 0.28 26.50 -26.47
N VAL A 306 -1.04 26.51 -26.26
CA VAL A 306 -1.86 27.73 -26.37
C VAL A 306 -1.44 28.78 -25.32
N ALA A 307 -1.12 28.36 -24.10
CA ALA A 307 -0.68 29.26 -23.04
C ALA A 307 0.71 29.88 -23.30
N LEU A 308 1.59 29.20 -24.04
CA LEU A 308 2.90 29.73 -24.43
C LEU A 308 2.82 30.85 -25.48
N GLY A 309 1.78 30.84 -26.33
CA GLY A 309 1.60 31.85 -27.37
C GLY A 309 2.83 31.99 -28.27
N VAL A 310 3.35 33.22 -28.39
CA VAL A 310 4.53 33.56 -29.21
C VAL A 310 5.80 32.80 -28.76
N ARG A 311 5.88 32.38 -27.49
CA ARG A 311 7.06 31.67 -26.97
C ARG A 311 7.09 30.20 -27.38
N LEU A 312 6.05 29.68 -28.01
CA LEU A 312 5.92 28.26 -28.34
C LEU A 312 7.07 27.75 -29.21
N GLU A 313 7.54 28.54 -30.18
CA GLU A 313 8.63 28.14 -31.08
C GLU A 313 9.94 27.86 -30.33
N LEU A 314 10.19 28.59 -29.24
CA LEU A 314 11.41 28.46 -28.43
C LEU A 314 11.23 27.51 -27.24
N GLU A 315 10.05 27.47 -26.63
CA GLU A 315 9.79 26.77 -25.35
C GLU A 315 9.00 25.46 -25.50
N CYS A 316 8.68 25.02 -26.72
CA CYS A 316 7.97 23.75 -26.90
C CYS A 316 8.79 22.57 -26.36
N GLY A 317 10.09 22.52 -26.69
CA GLY A 317 11.02 21.44 -26.32
C GLY A 317 10.74 20.10 -26.99
N CYS A 318 9.60 19.91 -27.66
CA CYS A 318 9.20 18.70 -28.41
C CYS A 318 9.30 17.36 -27.66
N VAL A 319 9.53 17.38 -26.33
CA VAL A 319 9.85 16.22 -25.49
C VAL A 319 8.77 15.14 -25.54
N LEU A 320 7.51 15.51 -25.73
CA LEU A 320 6.40 14.57 -25.74
C LEU A 320 6.48 13.56 -26.90
N ARG A 321 7.10 13.96 -28.02
CA ARG A 321 7.33 13.08 -29.18
C ARG A 321 8.26 11.93 -28.82
N THR A 322 9.34 12.23 -28.11
CA THR A 322 10.36 11.24 -27.76
C THR A 322 9.93 10.41 -26.56
N THR A 323 9.44 11.07 -25.51
CA THR A 323 9.13 10.41 -24.23
C THR A 323 7.84 9.61 -24.24
N HIS A 324 6.85 10.03 -25.03
CA HIS A 324 5.53 9.40 -25.09
C HIS A 324 5.12 8.97 -26.49
N GLY A 325 5.84 9.35 -27.55
CA GLY A 325 5.42 9.02 -28.92
C GLY A 325 4.09 9.67 -29.30
N LEU A 326 3.85 10.87 -28.77
CA LEU A 326 2.66 11.69 -29.02
C LEU A 326 3.08 13.06 -29.59
N PRO A 327 2.23 13.73 -30.39
CA PRO A 327 2.51 15.07 -30.91
C PRO A 327 2.77 16.11 -29.81
N CYS A 328 3.83 16.92 -29.99
CA CYS A 328 4.18 18.05 -29.11
C CYS A 328 3.14 19.18 -29.15
N ALA A 329 3.23 20.11 -28.19
CA ALA A 329 2.50 21.37 -28.18
C ALA A 329 2.60 22.13 -29.52
N CYS A 330 3.81 22.22 -30.10
CA CYS A 330 4.06 22.86 -31.39
C CYS A 330 3.11 22.38 -32.48
N THR A 331 3.15 21.08 -32.74
CA THR A 331 2.35 20.44 -33.79
C THR A 331 0.87 20.43 -33.47
N LEU A 332 0.49 20.28 -32.20
CA LEU A 332 -0.92 20.31 -31.82
C LEU A 332 -1.53 21.70 -32.07
N VAL A 333 -0.81 22.77 -31.76
CA VAL A 333 -1.23 24.14 -32.03
C VAL A 333 -1.28 24.41 -33.53
N ASP A 334 -0.26 24.00 -34.29
CA ASP A 334 -0.24 24.16 -35.75
C ASP A 334 -1.42 23.46 -36.43
N LEU A 335 -1.68 22.20 -36.07
CA LEU A 335 -2.82 21.44 -36.59
C LEU A 335 -4.15 22.09 -36.23
N LYS A 336 -4.28 22.62 -35.00
CA LYS A 336 -5.48 23.34 -34.56
C LYS A 336 -5.70 24.61 -35.38
N ASN A 337 -4.65 25.40 -35.61
CA ASN A 337 -4.72 26.65 -36.37
C ASN A 337 -5.05 26.40 -37.85
N ASN A 338 -4.51 25.33 -38.42
CA ASN A 338 -4.74 24.93 -39.82
C ASN A 338 -6.03 24.13 -40.02
N GLY A 339 -6.86 23.95 -38.98
CA GLY A 339 -8.10 23.17 -39.05
C GLY A 339 -7.88 21.67 -39.34
N SER A 340 -6.66 21.18 -39.18
CA SER A 340 -6.26 19.79 -39.41
C SER A 340 -6.51 18.92 -38.17
N ARG A 341 -6.27 17.61 -38.31
CA ARG A 341 -6.51 16.61 -37.24
C ARG A 341 -5.27 15.75 -37.02
N VAL A 342 -5.12 15.23 -35.81
CA VAL A 342 -4.06 14.27 -35.49
C VAL A 342 -4.40 12.92 -36.12
N HIS A 343 -3.48 12.34 -36.87
CA HIS A 343 -3.66 11.03 -37.49
C HIS A 343 -3.21 9.90 -36.57
N LEU A 344 -3.80 8.71 -36.74
CA LEU A 344 -3.42 7.52 -35.98
C LEU A 344 -1.97 7.07 -36.24
N SER A 345 -1.41 7.43 -37.41
CA SER A 345 0.00 7.24 -37.76
C SER A 345 0.95 8.03 -36.85
N ASP A 346 0.49 9.17 -36.32
CA ASP A 346 1.29 10.06 -35.49
C ASP A 346 1.34 9.60 -34.02
N ILE A 347 0.59 8.54 -33.71
CA ILE A 347 0.45 7.98 -32.38
C ILE A 347 1.21 6.66 -32.30
N HIS A 348 2.14 6.59 -31.36
CA HIS A 348 2.93 5.39 -31.10
C HIS A 348 2.05 4.17 -30.77
N SER A 349 2.50 2.97 -31.21
CA SER A 349 1.77 1.69 -31.09
C SER A 349 1.27 1.41 -29.67
N PHE A 350 2.07 1.75 -28.66
CA PHE A 350 1.70 1.65 -27.25
C PHE A 350 0.29 2.20 -26.95
N TRP A 351 -0.09 3.34 -27.52
CA TRP A 351 -1.37 3.99 -27.22
C TRP A 351 -2.54 3.50 -28.07
N ARG A 352 -2.32 2.59 -29.02
CA ARG A 352 -3.34 2.13 -29.98
C ARG A 352 -3.56 0.61 -29.98
N THR A 353 -2.69 -0.14 -29.30
CA THR A 353 -2.75 -1.60 -29.27
C THR A 353 -3.51 -2.11 -28.04
N LEU A 354 -4.67 -2.75 -28.26
CA LEU A 354 -5.36 -3.57 -27.24
C LEU A 354 -4.90 -5.04 -27.25
N GLU A 355 -4.13 -5.43 -28.27
CA GLU A 355 -3.78 -6.82 -28.57
C GLU A 355 -2.72 -7.39 -27.62
N TYR A 356 -3.10 -7.75 -26.40
CA TYR A 356 -2.35 -8.74 -25.61
C TYR A 356 -3.01 -10.14 -25.65
N ASP A 357 -4.23 -10.26 -26.20
CA ASP A 357 -4.99 -11.51 -26.28
C ASP A 357 -4.71 -12.33 -27.58
N ASN A 358 -4.09 -11.74 -28.62
CA ASN A 358 -3.95 -12.36 -29.96
C ASN A 358 -2.58 -12.95 -30.32
N LYS A 359 -1.57 -12.88 -29.43
CA LYS A 359 -0.28 -13.56 -29.65
C LYS A 359 -0.28 -14.89 -28.91
N GLU A 360 -0.63 -15.93 -29.65
CA GLU A 360 -0.70 -17.35 -29.26
C GLU A 360 -1.45 -17.63 -27.95
N ALA A 361 -2.67 -18.16 -28.09
CA ALA A 361 -3.34 -18.84 -26.99
C ALA A 361 -2.36 -19.86 -26.39
N MET A 362 -2.05 -19.74 -25.10
CA MET A 362 -1.45 -20.85 -24.37
C MET A 362 -2.29 -22.10 -24.64
N PRO A 363 -1.67 -23.24 -25.00
CA PRO A 363 -2.40 -24.45 -25.28
C PRO A 363 -3.33 -24.75 -24.11
N LYS A 364 -4.62 -24.91 -24.43
CA LYS A 364 -5.63 -25.27 -23.45
C LYS A 364 -5.31 -26.70 -23.04
N ASN A 365 -4.85 -26.87 -21.78
CA ASN A 365 -4.64 -28.12 -21.04
C ASN A 365 -3.15 -28.52 -20.89
N ASP A 366 -2.65 -28.52 -19.65
CA ASP A 366 -1.25 -28.82 -19.30
C ASP A 366 -0.82 -30.24 -19.71
N ASN A 367 -1.77 -31.17 -19.80
CA ASN A 367 -1.52 -32.54 -20.25
C ASN A 367 -1.26 -32.61 -21.76
N ASP A 368 -1.97 -31.83 -22.56
CA ASP A 368 -1.86 -31.85 -24.02
C ASP A 368 -0.50 -31.24 -24.45
N MET A 369 -0.01 -30.23 -23.73
CA MET A 369 1.33 -29.65 -23.94
C MET A 369 2.46 -30.65 -23.66
N LEU A 370 2.36 -31.38 -22.56
CA LEU A 370 3.35 -32.40 -22.18
C LEU A 370 3.37 -33.52 -23.21
N GLU A 371 2.18 -33.98 -23.66
CA GLU A 371 2.06 -34.96 -24.73
C GLU A 371 2.63 -34.46 -26.06
N GLU A 372 2.36 -33.21 -26.43
CA GLU A 372 2.86 -32.62 -27.67
C GLU A 372 4.38 -32.41 -27.66
N LEU A 373 4.95 -31.99 -26.52
CA LEU A 373 6.40 -31.84 -26.34
C LEU A 373 7.11 -33.21 -26.36
N VAL A 374 6.52 -34.23 -25.72
CA VAL A 374 7.03 -35.61 -25.75
C VAL A 374 6.93 -36.18 -27.18
N ASN A 375 5.84 -35.91 -27.90
CA ASN A 375 5.66 -36.35 -29.28
C ASN A 375 6.63 -35.65 -30.25
N LYS A 376 6.88 -34.34 -30.08
CA LYS A 376 7.92 -33.61 -30.83
C LYS A 376 9.31 -34.19 -30.55
N ALA A 377 9.67 -34.42 -29.28
CA ALA A 377 10.96 -35.03 -28.94
C ALA A 377 11.13 -36.45 -29.51
N ARG A 378 10.04 -37.23 -29.60
CA ARG A 378 9.98 -38.55 -30.25
C ARG A 378 10.11 -38.52 -31.78
N GLN A 379 9.93 -37.37 -32.41
CA GLN A 379 10.05 -37.18 -33.86
C GLN A 379 11.33 -36.43 -34.24
N SER A 380 11.96 -35.73 -33.30
CA SER A 380 13.25 -35.05 -33.49
C SER A 380 14.42 -36.02 -33.63
N ASP A 381 15.52 -35.50 -34.17
CA ASP A 381 16.82 -36.18 -34.31
C ASP A 381 17.31 -36.80 -32.98
N PRO A 382 18.02 -37.96 -33.03
CA PRO A 382 18.51 -38.66 -31.83
C PRO A 382 19.33 -37.78 -30.86
N VAL A 383 20.08 -36.79 -31.36
CA VAL A 383 20.86 -35.86 -30.53
C VAL A 383 19.94 -34.95 -29.73
N TYR A 384 18.92 -34.38 -30.39
CA TYR A 384 17.92 -33.54 -29.71
C TYR A 384 17.10 -34.35 -28.71
N ARG A 385 16.75 -35.60 -29.06
CA ARG A 385 16.04 -36.52 -28.16
C ARG A 385 16.87 -36.85 -26.93
N LYS A 386 18.19 -37.04 -27.08
CA LYS A 386 19.11 -37.28 -25.97
C LYS A 386 19.20 -36.08 -25.03
N VAL A 387 19.39 -34.86 -25.57
CA VAL A 387 19.45 -33.62 -24.77
C VAL A 387 18.12 -33.33 -24.07
N PHE A 388 16.99 -33.57 -24.76
CA PHE A 388 15.67 -33.44 -24.16
C PHE A 388 15.47 -34.44 -23.02
N LEU A 389 15.84 -35.71 -23.22
CA LEU A 389 15.76 -36.74 -22.18
C LEU A 389 16.74 -36.50 -21.03
N GLU A 390 17.91 -35.92 -21.28
CA GLU A 390 18.86 -35.49 -20.24
C GLU A 390 18.24 -34.36 -19.40
N LYS A 391 17.72 -33.30 -20.02
CA LYS A 391 17.00 -32.24 -19.28
C LYS A 391 15.76 -32.75 -18.55
N LEU A 392 15.01 -33.69 -19.15
CA LEU A 392 13.87 -34.32 -18.51
C LEU A 392 14.32 -35.21 -17.35
N ARG A 393 15.45 -35.91 -17.48
CA ARG A 393 16.10 -36.70 -16.43
C ARG A 393 16.63 -35.80 -15.32
N ASP A 394 17.16 -34.62 -15.62
CA ASP A 394 17.58 -33.63 -14.62
C ASP A 394 16.38 -33.09 -13.83
N ILE A 395 15.23 -32.94 -14.50
CA ILE A 395 13.96 -32.56 -13.86
C ILE A 395 13.37 -33.72 -13.03
N LEU A 396 13.52 -34.98 -13.49
CA LEU A 396 12.91 -36.18 -12.89
C LEU A 396 13.81 -36.89 -11.86
N HIS A 397 15.14 -36.71 -11.92
CA HIS A 397 16.15 -37.33 -11.07
C HIS A 397 17.22 -36.33 -10.61
N PRO A 398 16.88 -35.32 -9.79
CA PRO A 398 17.77 -34.21 -9.45
C PRO A 398 18.81 -34.56 -8.35
N LYS A 399 19.16 -35.84 -8.20
CA LYS A 399 19.96 -36.38 -7.07
C LYS A 399 21.48 -36.26 -7.23
N ASP A 400 21.99 -35.74 -8.35
CA ASP A 400 23.42 -35.78 -8.67
C ASP A 400 24.16 -34.45 -8.49
N GLU A 401 23.60 -33.48 -7.75
CA GLU A 401 24.39 -32.35 -7.25
C GLU A 401 24.27 -32.27 -5.72
N ASP A 402 25.43 -32.35 -5.05
CA ASP A 402 25.62 -32.21 -3.61
C ASP A 402 25.35 -30.78 -3.17
N ILE A 403 24.28 -30.58 -2.41
CA ILE A 403 23.94 -29.24 -1.94
C ILE A 403 23.61 -29.36 -0.40
N LEU A 404 23.85 -28.34 0.46
CA LEU A 404 23.59 -28.33 1.94
C LEU A 404 22.99 -27.01 2.46
N ALA A 405 22.09 -26.99 3.45
CA ALA A 405 21.39 -25.80 3.98
C ALA A 405 22.22 -24.48 4.13
N PRO A 406 21.62 -23.28 3.94
CA PRO A 406 22.38 -22.03 3.91
C PRO A 406 22.78 -21.59 5.31
N ALA A 407 24.05 -21.23 5.48
CA ALA A 407 24.53 -20.66 6.72
C ALA A 407 23.91 -19.26 6.97
N ILE A 408 23.41 -19.05 8.19
CA ILE A 408 22.92 -17.75 8.66
C ILE A 408 24.05 -16.72 8.53
N ARG A 409 23.90 -15.74 7.61
CA ARG A 409 24.89 -14.67 7.43
C ARG A 409 24.90 -13.76 8.66
N LYS A 410 26.02 -13.75 9.39
CA LYS A 410 26.21 -12.92 10.59
C LYS A 410 26.35 -11.42 10.29
N ASN A 411 26.76 -11.02 9.07
CA ASN A 411 26.98 -9.62 8.68
C ASN A 411 26.61 -9.34 7.20
N PRO A 412 25.39 -8.89 6.89
CA PRO A 412 25.08 -8.31 5.58
C PRO A 412 25.67 -6.88 5.47
N LYS A 413 26.14 -6.49 4.28
CA LYS A 413 26.47 -5.08 3.96
C LYS A 413 25.17 -4.28 3.99
N GLY A 414 24.90 -3.64 5.13
CA GLY A 414 23.91 -2.59 5.30
C GLY A 414 24.59 -1.32 5.79
N ARG A 415 23.88 -0.19 5.66
CA ARG A 415 24.23 1.15 6.15
C ARG A 415 25.14 1.13 7.39
N LEU A 416 26.27 1.84 7.30
CA LEU A 416 27.25 2.03 8.39
C LEU A 416 26.55 2.34 9.73
N ARG A 417 26.93 1.59 10.76
CA ARG A 417 26.60 1.88 12.16
C ARG A 417 27.27 3.21 12.55
N ALA A 418 26.53 4.31 12.47
CA ALA A 418 26.78 5.48 13.29
C ALA A 418 25.74 5.47 14.42
N SER A 419 26.22 5.56 15.65
CA SER A 419 25.43 5.51 16.88
C SER A 419 24.19 6.41 16.81
N THR A 420 23.02 5.83 17.06
CA THR A 420 21.81 6.56 17.45
C THR A 420 21.41 6.14 18.86
N THR A 421 22.28 6.31 19.85
CA THR A 421 21.80 6.46 21.23
C THR A 421 21.10 7.81 21.35
N ARG A 422 19.84 7.83 20.91
CA ARG A 422 18.83 8.67 21.56
C ARG A 422 18.52 7.99 22.90
N ASN A 423 18.47 8.77 23.98
CA ASN A 423 18.08 8.25 25.29
C ASN A 423 16.65 7.71 25.23
N LYS A 424 16.48 6.46 25.68
CA LYS A 424 15.23 5.71 25.58
C LYS A 424 14.28 6.14 26.70
N SER A 425 13.02 6.41 26.35
CA SER A 425 11.98 6.65 27.36
C SER A 425 11.46 5.32 27.93
N CYS A 426 10.81 5.35 29.10
CA CYS A 426 10.21 4.17 29.75
C CYS A 426 9.30 3.32 28.83
N PHE A 427 8.77 3.90 27.75
CA PHE A 427 7.95 3.21 26.75
C PHE A 427 8.77 2.30 25.79
N GLU A 428 10.02 2.66 25.48
CA GLU A 428 10.89 1.82 24.64
C GLU A 428 11.48 0.62 25.41
N HIS A 429 11.38 0.60 26.74
CA HIS A 429 11.69 -0.58 27.55
C HIS A 429 10.61 -1.67 27.46
N SER A 430 9.35 -1.33 27.21
CA SER A 430 8.28 -2.33 27.05
C SER A 430 8.18 -2.89 25.61
N MET A 431 8.46 -2.07 24.59
CA MET A 431 8.43 -2.45 23.16
C MET A 431 9.50 -3.47 22.73
N ARG A 432 10.55 -3.70 23.54
CA ARG A 432 11.61 -4.68 23.22
C ARG A 432 11.18 -6.13 23.47
N LYS A 433 10.05 -6.34 24.16
CA LYS A 433 9.56 -7.68 24.53
C LYS A 433 8.57 -8.28 23.52
N TYR A 434 7.92 -7.46 22.68
CA TYR A 434 6.93 -7.91 21.69
C TYR A 434 6.99 -7.00 20.44
N GLY A 435 7.44 -7.53 19.29
CA GLY A 435 7.78 -6.75 18.08
C GLY A 435 6.61 -6.07 17.36
N THR A 436 6.94 -5.13 16.44
CA THR A 436 6.01 -4.23 15.74
C THR A 436 5.43 -4.77 14.41
N PRO A 437 4.15 -4.53 14.05
CA PRO A 437 3.48 -5.02 12.82
C PRO A 437 3.24 -3.96 11.73
N SER A 438 3.08 -4.40 10.47
CA SER A 438 2.66 -3.60 9.30
C SER A 438 1.24 -3.01 9.48
N SER A 439 1.18 -1.67 9.51
CA SER A 439 0.04 -0.76 9.76
C SER A 439 -1.21 -1.41 10.36
N CYS A 440 -1.13 -1.74 11.64
CA CYS A 440 -2.24 -2.26 12.44
C CYS A 440 -3.32 -1.22 12.79
N TRP A 441 -3.32 -0.03 12.17
CA TRP A 441 -4.17 1.08 12.52
C TRP A 441 -4.36 2.11 11.39
N VAL A 442 -5.42 2.91 11.46
CA VAL A 442 -5.78 4.01 10.56
C VAL A 442 -5.73 5.32 11.35
N ASP A 443 -4.93 6.26 10.85
CA ASP A 443 -4.80 7.61 11.36
C ASP A 443 -5.76 8.54 10.61
N VAL A 444 -6.77 9.09 11.30
CA VAL A 444 -7.74 10.01 10.69
C VAL A 444 -7.34 11.47 10.91
N GLY A 445 -7.93 12.42 10.18
CA GLY A 445 -7.66 13.85 10.36
C GLY A 445 -7.80 14.34 11.81
N SER A 446 -6.83 15.12 12.30
CA SER A 446 -6.73 15.59 13.70
C SER A 446 -7.29 17.02 13.91
N ASP A 447 -8.47 17.32 13.36
CA ASP A 447 -9.12 18.64 13.36
C ASP A 447 -10.15 18.83 14.51
N GLY A 448 -10.06 17.99 15.55
CA GLY A 448 -11.04 17.92 16.63
C GLY A 448 -12.27 17.04 16.31
N HIS A 449 -12.37 16.52 15.08
CA HIS A 449 -13.41 15.58 14.69
C HIS A 449 -12.94 14.12 14.62
N CYS A 450 -11.67 13.84 14.91
CA CYS A 450 -11.04 12.53 14.77
C CYS A 450 -11.86 11.37 15.36
N GLY A 451 -12.55 11.53 16.49
CA GLY A 451 -13.44 10.50 17.04
C GLY A 451 -14.58 10.09 16.10
N PHE A 452 -15.30 11.08 15.55
CA PHE A 452 -16.39 10.84 14.60
C PHE A 452 -15.87 10.44 13.20
N ARG A 453 -14.69 10.94 12.80
CA ARG A 453 -14.02 10.52 11.55
C ARG A 453 -13.61 9.05 11.58
N VAL A 454 -13.13 8.54 12.71
CA VAL A 454 -12.85 7.10 12.89
C VAL A 454 -14.09 6.24 12.66
N LEU A 455 -15.24 6.68 13.19
CA LEU A 455 -16.51 5.96 13.02
C LEU A 455 -17.02 6.04 11.57
N SER A 456 -16.89 7.21 10.94
CA SER A 456 -17.20 7.41 9.52
C SER A 456 -16.36 6.50 8.62
N HIS A 457 -15.05 6.44 8.86
CA HIS A 457 -14.14 5.55 8.16
C HIS A 457 -14.46 4.07 8.43
N ALA A 458 -14.89 3.72 9.65
CA ALA A 458 -15.31 2.37 9.99
C ALA A 458 -16.54 1.91 9.21
N LEU A 459 -17.54 2.78 9.05
CA LEU A 459 -18.79 2.44 8.38
C LEU A 459 -18.68 2.47 6.84
N ARG A 460 -17.99 3.48 6.28
CA ARG A 460 -18.05 3.81 4.85
C ARG A 460 -16.70 3.86 4.14
N GLY A 461 -15.60 3.68 4.85
CA GLY A 461 -14.25 3.72 4.28
C GLY A 461 -13.72 5.12 3.93
N GLY A 462 -14.49 6.18 4.22
CA GLY A 462 -14.06 7.58 4.09
C GLY A 462 -14.25 8.35 5.40
N GLU A 463 -13.52 9.46 5.59
CA GLU A 463 -13.51 10.24 6.85
C GLU A 463 -14.43 11.47 6.82
N GLU A 464 -15.04 11.78 5.67
CA GLU A 464 -15.72 13.06 5.42
C GLU A 464 -17.18 13.11 5.93
N ASP A 465 -17.77 11.97 6.29
CA ASP A 465 -19.17 11.89 6.75
C ASP A 465 -19.32 12.07 8.28
N TYR A 466 -18.32 12.64 8.95
CA TYR A 466 -18.32 12.79 10.42
C TYR A 466 -19.46 13.70 10.95
N ILE A 467 -19.98 14.63 10.14
CA ILE A 467 -21.16 15.45 10.48
C ILE A 467 -22.42 14.58 10.54
N GLN A 468 -22.54 13.63 9.61
CA GLN A 468 -23.65 12.67 9.61
C GLN A 468 -23.57 11.74 10.83
N MET A 469 -22.36 11.35 11.25
CA MET A 469 -22.16 10.58 12.49
C MET A 469 -22.66 11.34 13.73
N ARG A 470 -22.41 12.66 13.80
CA ARG A 470 -22.91 13.51 14.91
C ARG A 470 -24.44 13.60 14.91
N ASP A 471 -25.06 13.82 13.75
CA ASP A 471 -26.51 13.89 13.61
C ASP A 471 -27.20 12.58 14.03
N TRP A 472 -26.68 11.43 13.59
CA TRP A 472 -27.18 10.13 14.01
C TRP A 472 -27.02 9.88 15.51
N CYS A 473 -25.87 10.26 16.08
CA CYS A 473 -25.62 10.14 17.51
C CYS A 473 -26.63 10.97 18.33
N LEU A 474 -26.89 12.23 17.92
CA LEU A 474 -27.88 13.08 18.58
C LEU A 474 -29.28 12.49 18.53
N LYS A 475 -29.74 12.09 17.34
CA LYS A 475 -31.07 11.51 17.16
C LYS A 475 -31.28 10.28 18.02
N GLU A 476 -30.28 9.41 18.07
CA GLU A 476 -30.31 8.19 18.87
C GLU A 476 -30.37 8.47 20.37
N ILE A 477 -29.55 9.40 20.87
CA ILE A 477 -29.57 9.79 22.29
C ILE A 477 -30.92 10.39 22.65
N THR A 478 -31.47 11.29 21.83
CA THR A 478 -32.76 11.94 22.10
C THR A 478 -33.96 11.02 21.92
N GLY A 479 -33.82 9.93 21.16
CA GLY A 479 -34.90 9.01 20.85
C GLY A 479 -35.02 7.82 21.81
N SER A 480 -34.20 7.75 22.88
CA SER A 480 -34.16 6.57 23.75
C SER A 480 -33.68 6.86 25.15
N ASP A 481 -34.48 6.47 26.14
CA ASP A 481 -34.23 6.72 27.56
C ASP A 481 -33.01 5.95 28.12
N VAL A 482 -32.57 4.87 27.46
CA VAL A 482 -31.41 4.08 27.90
C VAL A 482 -30.12 4.92 27.99
N TYR A 483 -29.97 5.91 27.11
CA TYR A 483 -28.79 6.79 27.11
C TYR A 483 -28.91 7.91 28.14
N LYS A 484 -30.14 8.26 28.56
CA LYS A 484 -30.36 9.28 29.59
C LYS A 484 -29.68 8.85 30.89
N GLY A 485 -29.91 7.61 31.35
CA GLY A 485 -29.22 7.06 32.52
C GLY A 485 -27.69 7.00 32.39
N LEU A 486 -27.17 6.64 31.20
CA LEU A 486 -25.73 6.60 30.92
C LEU A 486 -25.09 8.00 31.06
N PHE A 487 -25.72 9.03 30.49
CA PHE A 487 -25.17 10.38 30.45
C PHE A 487 -25.59 11.26 31.64
N GLU A 488 -26.54 10.85 32.48
CA GLU A 488 -26.93 11.53 33.73
C GLU A 488 -26.11 11.11 34.95
N ALA A 489 -25.42 9.96 34.92
CA ALA A 489 -24.60 9.49 36.04
C ALA A 489 -23.37 10.40 36.28
N GLY A 490 -23.53 11.46 37.08
CA GLY A 490 -22.46 12.37 37.53
C GLY A 490 -22.94 13.76 37.98
N VAL A 491 -22.20 14.37 38.92
CA VAL A 491 -22.54 15.66 39.58
C VAL A 491 -22.67 16.84 38.59
N VAL A 492 -23.71 17.65 38.80
CA VAL A 492 -24.02 18.90 38.07
C VAL A 492 -22.81 19.84 38.05
N THR A 493 -22.41 20.32 36.87
CA THR A 493 -21.28 21.25 36.72
C THR A 493 -21.71 22.71 36.95
N LYS A 494 -20.75 23.62 37.11
CA LYS A 494 -20.95 25.05 37.44
C LYS A 494 -21.97 25.81 36.56
N ASN A 495 -22.32 25.28 35.38
CA ASN A 495 -23.21 25.92 34.42
C ASN A 495 -24.71 25.58 34.58
N ARG A 496 -25.14 24.97 35.70
CA ARG A 496 -26.55 24.60 36.03
C ARG A 496 -27.26 23.65 35.04
N LEU A 497 -26.57 23.13 34.01
CA LEU A 497 -27.12 22.16 33.05
C LEU A 497 -26.84 20.73 33.49
N SER A 498 -27.75 19.80 33.15
CA SER A 498 -27.52 18.38 33.41
C SER A 498 -26.34 17.85 32.56
N LYS A 499 -25.69 16.78 33.02
CA LYS A 499 -24.60 16.13 32.26
C LYS A 499 -25.11 15.59 30.90
N TYR A 500 -26.38 15.21 30.84
CA TYR A 500 -27.08 14.84 29.61
C TYR A 500 -27.20 16.02 28.63
N GLU A 501 -27.68 17.18 29.09
CA GLU A 501 -27.80 18.39 28.24
C GLU A 501 -26.45 18.88 27.72
N ASN A 502 -25.40 18.82 28.56
CA ASN A 502 -24.04 19.15 28.14
C ASN A 502 -23.52 18.17 27.08
N THR A 503 -23.91 16.90 27.14
CA THR A 503 -23.55 15.88 26.13
C THR A 503 -24.21 16.21 24.78
N LEU A 504 -25.49 16.56 24.77
CA LEU A 504 -26.19 16.97 23.55
C LEU A 504 -25.53 18.21 22.91
N ARG A 505 -25.19 19.22 23.71
CA ARG A 505 -24.50 20.43 23.22
C ARG A 505 -23.09 20.13 22.68
N ARG A 506 -22.34 19.24 23.34
CA ARG A 506 -21.01 18.81 22.90
C ARG A 506 -21.06 18.13 21.53
N ILE A 507 -22.04 17.24 21.32
CA ILE A 507 -22.16 16.50 20.05
C ILE A 507 -22.71 17.41 18.94
N HIS A 508 -23.62 18.34 19.27
CA HIS A 508 -24.23 19.28 18.35
C HIS A 508 -23.25 20.36 17.86
N PHE A 509 -22.49 19.99 16.82
CA PHE A 509 -21.59 20.86 16.10
C PHE A 509 -21.74 20.60 14.59
N ILE A 510 -22.38 21.53 13.88
CA ILE A 510 -22.75 21.37 12.46
C ILE A 510 -21.79 22.06 11.49
N HIS A 511 -20.77 22.74 12.00
CA HIS A 511 -19.79 23.45 11.18
C HIS A 511 -18.73 22.47 10.63
N ARG A 512 -18.27 22.73 9.39
CA ARG A 512 -17.18 21.98 8.73
C ARG A 512 -15.77 22.45 9.14
N THR A 513 -15.69 23.38 10.08
CA THR A 513 -14.44 23.92 10.62
C THR A 513 -13.96 23.07 11.79
N ALA A 514 -12.65 23.10 12.07
CA ALA A 514 -12.09 22.44 13.25
C ALA A 514 -12.83 22.87 14.54
N CYS A 515 -13.02 21.92 15.47
CA CYS A 515 -13.71 22.18 16.73
C CYS A 515 -12.80 22.02 17.96
N GLY A 516 -13.05 22.86 18.98
CA GLY A 516 -12.35 22.80 20.26
C GLY A 516 -12.73 21.60 21.12
N GLU A 517 -12.04 21.45 22.26
CA GLU A 517 -12.19 20.30 23.18
C GLU A 517 -13.63 20.11 23.66
N ASP A 518 -14.38 21.21 23.77
CA ASP A 518 -15.80 21.24 24.18
C ASP A 518 -16.74 20.48 23.22
N HIS A 519 -16.25 20.10 22.03
CA HIS A 519 -16.99 19.37 21.01
C HIS A 519 -16.38 18.00 20.65
N TRP A 520 -15.36 17.54 21.38
CA TRP A 520 -14.74 16.25 21.13
C TRP A 520 -15.65 15.08 21.51
N MET A 521 -15.41 13.95 20.85
CA MET A 521 -16.10 12.70 21.16
C MET A 521 -15.60 12.15 22.50
N SER A 522 -16.54 11.70 23.34
CA SER A 522 -16.27 10.94 24.56
C SER A 522 -16.35 9.45 24.25
N SER A 523 -15.61 8.62 24.97
CA SER A 523 -15.75 7.16 24.88
C SER A 523 -17.13 6.65 25.30
N ASP A 524 -17.93 7.43 26.04
CA ASP A 524 -19.32 7.06 26.34
C ASP A 524 -20.22 7.14 25.10
N ASP A 525 -19.86 7.99 24.12
CA ASP A 525 -20.59 8.10 22.85
C ASP A 525 -20.50 6.79 22.04
N LEU A 526 -19.50 5.95 22.29
CA LEU A 526 -19.33 4.66 21.61
C LEU A 526 -20.47 3.67 21.92
N PHE A 527 -21.15 3.77 23.07
CA PHE A 527 -22.32 2.95 23.38
C PHE A 527 -23.48 3.23 22.42
N VAL A 528 -23.63 4.48 21.99
CA VAL A 528 -24.64 4.91 21.03
C VAL A 528 -24.38 4.26 19.67
N PHE A 529 -23.13 4.31 19.20
CA PHE A 529 -22.74 3.73 17.92
C PHE A 529 -22.71 2.19 17.92
N ALA A 530 -22.37 1.57 19.06
CA ALA A 530 -22.47 0.13 19.22
C ALA A 530 -23.93 -0.34 19.01
N SER A 531 -24.91 0.35 19.59
CA SER A 531 -26.33 0.04 19.39
C SER A 531 -26.83 0.38 17.99
N LEU A 532 -26.52 1.57 17.46
CA LEU A 532 -26.99 2.04 16.14
C LEU A 532 -26.60 1.09 15.00
N PHE A 533 -25.37 0.59 15.05
CA PHE A 533 -24.81 -0.25 13.99
C PHE A 533 -24.72 -1.73 14.36
N ASN A 534 -25.21 -2.10 15.55
CA ASN A 534 -25.08 -3.44 16.12
C ASN A 534 -23.63 -3.96 16.03
N TRP A 535 -22.70 -3.19 16.60
CA TRP A 535 -21.26 -3.45 16.59
C TRP A 535 -20.74 -3.89 17.95
N THR A 536 -19.71 -4.74 17.95
CA THR A 536 -18.84 -4.98 19.10
C THR A 536 -17.61 -4.08 18.96
N ILE A 537 -17.44 -3.12 19.87
CA ILE A 537 -16.33 -2.15 19.81
C ILE A 537 -15.28 -2.51 20.86
N TYR A 538 -14.06 -2.80 20.45
CA TYR A 538 -12.92 -2.98 21.34
C TYR A 538 -12.17 -1.65 21.47
N PHE A 539 -12.23 -1.07 22.66
CA PHE A 539 -11.69 0.26 22.95
C PHE A 539 -10.41 0.17 23.79
N ILE A 540 -9.40 0.94 23.39
CA ILE A 540 -8.14 1.12 24.13
C ILE A 540 -7.98 2.60 24.47
N GLY A 541 -7.86 2.96 25.74
CA GLY A 541 -7.73 4.35 26.16
C GLY A 541 -7.28 4.52 27.61
N GLU A 542 -7.22 5.77 28.09
CA GLU A 542 -6.93 6.05 29.50
C GLU A 542 -8.05 5.50 30.40
N ASN A 543 -7.67 4.88 31.53
CA ASN A 543 -8.58 4.28 32.50
C ASN A 543 -9.29 5.38 33.31
N ARG A 544 -10.55 5.61 32.98
CA ARG A 544 -11.40 6.62 33.62
C ARG A 544 -11.84 6.25 35.05
N TYR A 545 -11.56 5.02 35.50
CA TYR A 545 -11.92 4.50 36.83
C TYR A 545 -10.71 4.38 37.79
N ALA A 546 -9.49 4.68 37.32
CA ALA A 546 -8.29 4.59 38.14
C ALA A 546 -8.24 5.73 39.18
N LYS A 547 -7.97 5.39 40.45
CA LYS A 547 -7.77 6.36 41.54
C LYS A 547 -6.30 6.77 41.74
N GLY A 548 -5.44 6.55 40.74
CA GLY A 548 -3.98 6.69 40.80
C GLY A 548 -3.37 7.14 39.46
N PRO A 549 -2.05 7.01 39.21
CA PRO A 549 -1.41 7.46 37.97
C PRO A 549 -2.08 6.86 36.73
N LYS A 550 -2.04 7.59 35.60
CA LYS A 550 -2.76 7.25 34.35
C LYS A 550 -2.49 5.82 33.87
N GLU A 551 -3.39 4.90 34.21
CA GLU A 551 -3.40 3.52 33.71
C GLU A 551 -4.13 3.46 32.36
N TRP A 552 -3.71 2.57 31.48
CA TRP A 552 -4.38 2.30 30.20
C TRP A 552 -5.32 1.11 30.35
N GLN A 553 -6.52 1.18 29.77
CA GLN A 553 -7.49 0.09 29.76
C GLN A 553 -7.79 -0.38 28.34
N CYS A 554 -8.05 -1.69 28.21
CA CYS A 554 -8.58 -2.31 26.99
C CYS A 554 -9.89 -3.01 27.37
N MET A 555 -10.99 -2.63 26.71
CA MET A 555 -12.33 -3.03 27.11
C MET A 555 -13.25 -3.21 25.90
N THR A 556 -14.34 -3.95 26.10
CA THR A 556 -15.37 -4.15 25.08
C THR A 556 -16.61 -3.33 25.39
N ILE A 557 -17.04 -2.53 24.41
CA ILE A 557 -18.29 -1.78 24.39
C ILE A 557 -19.26 -2.55 23.51
N LEU A 558 -20.36 -2.99 24.12
CA LEU A 558 -21.44 -3.73 23.47
C LEU A 558 -22.67 -2.82 23.29
N PRO A 559 -23.58 -3.17 22.36
CA PRO A 559 -24.87 -2.49 22.21
C PRO A 559 -25.62 -2.43 23.54
N LEU A 560 -26.18 -1.27 23.91
CA LEU A 560 -27.04 -1.15 25.09
C LEU A 560 -28.46 -1.64 24.82
N LYS A 561 -28.88 -1.67 23.55
CA LYS A 561 -30.17 -2.16 23.09
C LYS A 561 -30.06 -2.74 21.67
N SER A 562 -31.02 -3.58 21.29
CA SER A 562 -31.16 -4.12 19.93
C SER A 562 -32.64 -4.16 19.55
N ALA A 563 -32.96 -3.82 18.29
CA ALA A 563 -34.31 -3.94 17.75
C ALA A 563 -34.72 -5.40 17.50
N ASN A 564 -33.75 -6.31 17.37
CA ASN A 564 -33.97 -7.73 17.14
C ASN A 564 -33.33 -8.53 18.28
N GLU A 565 -34.15 -9.01 19.22
CA GLU A 565 -33.67 -9.84 20.33
C GLU A 565 -33.00 -11.11 19.83
N GLY A 566 -31.88 -11.50 20.45
CA GLY A 566 -31.13 -12.71 20.13
C GLY A 566 -30.19 -12.62 18.92
N VAL A 567 -30.15 -11.49 18.19
CA VAL A 567 -29.22 -11.31 17.06
C VAL A 567 -27.86 -10.79 17.56
N PRO A 568 -26.75 -11.52 17.33
CA PRO A 568 -25.42 -11.06 17.74
C PRO A 568 -24.95 -9.86 16.88
N PRO A 569 -24.02 -9.04 17.39
CA PRO A 569 -23.37 -7.98 16.63
C PRO A 569 -22.79 -8.46 15.29
N TYR A 570 -22.99 -7.68 14.22
CA TYR A 570 -22.58 -8.06 12.85
C TYR A 570 -21.10 -7.83 12.56
N GLY A 571 -20.39 -7.07 13.40
CA GLY A 571 -19.01 -6.69 13.15
C GLY A 571 -18.25 -6.24 14.39
N VAL A 572 -16.92 -6.40 14.34
CA VAL A 572 -15.98 -6.02 15.40
C VAL A 572 -15.15 -4.82 14.97
N LEU A 573 -15.12 -3.78 15.80
CA LEU A 573 -14.39 -2.53 15.54
C LEU A 573 -13.37 -2.26 16.65
N TRP A 574 -12.08 -2.21 16.33
CA TRP A 574 -11.06 -1.79 17.28
C TRP A 574 -10.78 -0.29 17.16
N ILE A 575 -10.77 0.42 18.28
CA ILE A 575 -10.49 1.86 18.37
C ILE A 575 -9.52 2.12 19.51
N VAL A 576 -8.58 3.05 19.28
CA VAL A 576 -7.72 3.59 20.33
C VAL A 576 -7.91 5.10 20.45
N ASN A 577 -7.95 5.59 21.68
CA ASN A 577 -7.85 7.01 21.99
C ASN A 577 -6.53 7.28 22.71
N HIS A 578 -5.70 8.15 22.14
CA HIS A 578 -4.43 8.59 22.72
C HIS A 578 -4.35 10.12 22.76
N LYS A 579 -4.63 10.71 23.93
CA LYS A 579 -4.74 12.17 24.14
C LYS A 579 -5.86 12.76 23.25
N PRO A 580 -5.75 13.91 22.53
CA PRO A 580 -6.93 14.45 21.84
C PRO A 580 -7.30 13.65 20.59
N HIS A 581 -6.58 12.56 20.30
CA HIS A 581 -6.62 11.89 19.02
C HIS A 581 -7.18 10.48 19.08
N TRP A 582 -7.96 10.12 18.06
CA TRP A 582 -8.64 8.85 17.92
C TRP A 582 -8.15 8.15 16.67
N MET A 583 -7.91 6.84 16.76
CA MET A 583 -7.41 6.02 15.65
C MET A 583 -8.16 4.69 15.62
N ARG A 584 -8.37 4.14 14.43
CA ARG A 584 -8.95 2.79 14.27
C ARG A 584 -7.82 1.77 14.29
N LEU A 585 -7.99 0.62 14.94
CA LEU A 585 -7.07 -0.51 14.79
C LEU A 585 -7.66 -1.58 13.86
N HIS A 586 -6.81 -2.33 13.19
CA HIS A 586 -7.20 -3.49 12.41
C HIS A 586 -6.86 -4.77 13.19
N SER A 587 -7.87 -5.61 13.43
CA SER A 587 -7.64 -6.95 13.94
C SER A 587 -6.94 -7.80 12.88
N ARG A 588 -6.04 -8.67 13.33
CA ARG A 588 -5.40 -9.69 12.48
C ARG A 588 -5.96 -11.05 12.86
N GLY A 589 -7.02 -11.49 12.19
CA GLY A 589 -7.59 -12.83 12.37
C GLY A 589 -9.09 -12.87 12.06
N PRO A 590 -9.70 -14.08 11.91
CA PRO A 590 -11.14 -14.25 11.94
C PRO A 590 -11.73 -13.69 13.24
N PRO A 591 -12.92 -13.06 13.25
CA PRO A 591 -13.53 -12.47 14.44
C PRO A 591 -13.62 -13.44 15.63
N ASP A 592 -13.78 -14.74 15.33
CA ASP A 592 -14.01 -15.80 16.31
C ASP A 592 -12.72 -16.29 17.00
N GLU A 593 -11.55 -15.93 16.48
CA GLU A 593 -10.23 -16.37 17.00
C GLU A 593 -9.48 -15.28 17.78
N VAL A 594 -10.00 -14.04 17.78
CA VAL A 594 -9.38 -12.93 18.50
C VAL A 594 -9.92 -12.90 19.93
N PRO A 595 -9.06 -13.00 20.97
CA PRO A 595 -9.52 -12.95 22.35
C PRO A 595 -10.19 -11.59 22.64
N MET A 596 -11.30 -11.63 23.38
CA MET A 596 -12.17 -10.46 23.60
C MET A 596 -11.84 -9.77 24.93
N PRO A 597 -11.50 -8.46 24.94
CA PRO A 597 -11.29 -7.72 26.19
C PRO A 597 -12.53 -7.73 27.11
N PRO A 598 -12.37 -7.48 28.42
CA PRO A 598 -13.50 -7.45 29.36
C PRO A 598 -14.55 -6.43 28.97
N ILE A 599 -15.82 -6.75 29.18
CA ILE A 599 -16.94 -5.84 28.91
C ILE A 599 -16.88 -4.63 29.85
N ASP A 600 -17.16 -3.44 29.31
CA ASP A 600 -17.27 -2.20 30.07
C ASP A 600 -18.28 -2.35 31.23
N PRO A 601 -17.92 -2.03 32.49
CA PRO A 601 -18.85 -2.12 33.61
C PRO A 601 -20.15 -1.32 33.44
N SER A 602 -20.11 -0.20 32.72
CA SER A 602 -21.28 0.63 32.41
C SER A 602 -22.31 -0.15 31.59
N TRP A 603 -21.88 -1.04 30.71
CA TRP A 603 -22.79 -1.94 29.99
C TRP A 603 -23.56 -2.85 30.95
N ILE A 604 -22.93 -3.30 32.04
CA ILE A 604 -23.59 -4.16 33.02
C ILE A 604 -24.70 -3.39 33.76
N VAL A 605 -24.56 -2.08 33.90
CA VAL A 605 -25.51 -1.22 34.62
C VAL A 605 -26.65 -0.77 33.72
N PHE A 606 -26.36 -0.35 32.49
CA PHE A 606 -27.30 0.39 31.64
C PHE A 606 -27.92 -0.42 30.49
N ARG A 607 -27.50 -1.67 30.25
CA ARG A 607 -28.06 -2.48 29.15
C ARG A 607 -29.56 -2.77 29.36
N GLU A 608 -30.29 -2.86 28.26
CA GLU A 608 -31.65 -3.40 28.23
C GLU A 608 -31.67 -4.94 28.26
N LEU A 609 -32.83 -5.52 28.55
CA LEU A 609 -33.06 -6.97 28.51
C LEU A 609 -32.80 -7.56 27.11
N SER A 610 -33.08 -6.79 26.05
CA SER A 610 -32.93 -7.21 24.64
C SER A 610 -31.52 -7.68 24.27
N VAL A 611 -30.49 -7.25 25.02
CA VAL A 611 -29.07 -7.56 24.78
C VAL A 611 -28.41 -8.32 25.94
N GLU A 612 -29.16 -8.71 26.98
CA GLU A 612 -28.58 -9.37 28.17
C GLU A 612 -27.86 -10.69 27.83
N HIS A 613 -28.35 -11.41 26.82
CA HIS A 613 -27.78 -12.66 26.33
C HIS A 613 -26.34 -12.53 25.81
N LEU A 614 -25.89 -11.34 25.39
CA LEU A 614 -24.55 -11.13 24.83
C LEU A 614 -23.43 -11.42 25.84
N ALA A 615 -23.68 -11.23 27.14
CA ALA A 615 -22.70 -11.55 28.18
C ALA A 615 -22.40 -13.05 28.24
N ALA A 616 -23.42 -13.88 28.05
CA ALA A 616 -23.27 -15.33 28.03
C ALA A 616 -22.60 -15.79 26.72
N LEU A 617 -23.00 -15.19 25.58
CA LEU A 617 -22.46 -15.50 24.26
C LEU A 617 -20.94 -15.34 24.19
N TYR A 618 -20.41 -14.24 24.74
CA TYR A 618 -18.98 -13.90 24.66
C TYR A 618 -18.14 -14.39 25.85
N LYS A 619 -18.72 -15.17 26.77
CA LYS A 619 -18.05 -15.63 27.99
C LYS A 619 -16.71 -16.33 27.70
N THR A 620 -16.72 -17.29 26.77
CA THR A 620 -15.51 -18.05 26.37
C THR A 620 -14.44 -17.15 25.75
N ASN A 621 -14.85 -16.17 24.92
CA ASN A 621 -13.92 -15.24 24.28
C ASN A 621 -13.23 -14.32 25.30
N ILE A 622 -13.91 -13.95 26.38
CA ILE A 622 -13.36 -13.18 27.50
C ILE A 622 -12.43 -14.03 28.37
N GLU A 623 -12.78 -15.30 28.62
CA GLU A 623 -11.91 -16.25 29.34
C GLU A 623 -10.58 -16.50 28.58
N ASN A 624 -10.66 -16.61 27.25
CA ASN A 624 -9.49 -16.70 26.37
C ASN A 624 -8.61 -15.44 26.44
N TRP A 625 -9.19 -14.25 26.66
CA TRP A 625 -8.43 -13.01 26.85
C TRP A 625 -7.61 -12.99 28.12
N HIS A 626 -8.17 -13.46 29.24
CA HIS A 626 -7.42 -13.56 30.49
C HIS A 626 -6.24 -14.52 30.37
N THR A 627 -6.45 -15.64 29.66
CA THR A 627 -5.40 -16.62 29.34
C THR A 627 -4.32 -15.99 28.44
N PHE A 628 -4.71 -15.25 27.41
CA PHE A 628 -3.80 -14.55 26.50
C PHE A 628 -2.95 -13.48 27.19
N MET A 629 -3.55 -12.71 28.10
CA MET A 629 -2.84 -11.65 28.85
C MET A 629 -1.96 -12.18 29.99
N GLY A 630 -1.92 -13.49 30.21
CA GLY A 630 -1.15 -14.10 31.31
C GLY A 630 -1.69 -13.72 32.70
N THR A 631 -2.97 -13.34 32.78
CA THR A 631 -3.63 -12.95 34.03
C THR A 631 -4.54 -14.07 34.50
N THR A 632 -4.34 -14.59 35.71
CA THR A 632 -5.37 -15.45 36.32
C THR A 632 -6.67 -14.66 36.44
N PRO A 633 -7.83 -15.21 36.04
CA PRO A 633 -9.11 -14.57 36.31
C PRO A 633 -9.16 -14.26 37.79
N ARG A 634 -9.22 -12.97 38.16
CA ARG A 634 -9.56 -12.66 39.56
C ARG A 634 -10.97 -13.20 39.74
N PRO A 635 -11.24 -14.05 40.75
CA PRO A 635 -12.60 -14.44 41.04
C PRO A 635 -13.41 -13.16 41.17
N PRO A 636 -14.66 -13.12 40.67
CA PRO A 636 -15.49 -11.96 40.89
C PRO A 636 -15.45 -11.69 42.40
N ARG A 637 -14.84 -10.56 42.79
CA ARG A 637 -15.09 -10.05 44.13
C ARG A 637 -16.60 -10.02 44.20
N ARG A 638 -17.19 -10.70 45.19
CA ARG A 638 -18.61 -10.59 45.51
C ARG A 638 -18.93 -9.11 45.72
N ARG A 639 -19.14 -8.38 44.64
CA ARG A 639 -19.79 -7.10 44.60
C ARG A 639 -21.25 -7.47 44.52
N ARG A 640 -21.95 -7.11 45.58
CA ARG A 640 -23.40 -7.22 45.68
C ARG A 640 -24.00 -6.64 44.41
N ASP A 641 -25.01 -7.33 43.89
CA ASP A 641 -25.67 -7.06 42.63
C ASP A 641 -25.95 -5.55 42.46
N PRO A 642 -25.42 -4.88 41.42
CA PRO A 642 -25.69 -3.47 41.16
C PRO A 642 -27.18 -3.19 40.94
N LYS A 643 -27.98 -4.20 40.54
CA LYS A 643 -29.45 -4.06 40.48
C LYS A 643 -30.06 -3.82 41.86
N VAL A 644 -29.42 -4.27 42.95
CA VAL A 644 -29.86 -4.02 44.33
C VAL A 644 -29.46 -2.63 44.83
N GLU A 645 -28.38 -2.04 44.31
CA GLU A 645 -27.95 -0.68 44.67
C GLU A 645 -28.68 0.40 43.85
N VAL A 646 -28.99 0.14 42.57
CA VAL A 646 -29.84 1.03 41.77
C VAL A 646 -31.29 0.93 42.24
N ALA A 647 -31.78 -0.26 42.60
CA ALA A 647 -33.07 -0.39 43.28
C ALA A 647 -33.07 0.28 44.66
N ARG A 648 -31.97 0.27 45.42
CA ARG A 648 -31.89 1.06 46.66
C ARG A 648 -31.80 2.56 46.42
N ALA A 649 -31.12 3.02 45.38
CA ALA A 649 -31.03 4.44 45.05
C ALA A 649 -32.36 4.99 44.51
N LEU A 650 -33.12 4.20 43.76
CA LEU A 650 -34.45 4.56 43.27
C LEU A 650 -35.53 4.42 44.36
N VAL A 651 -35.39 3.49 45.31
CA VAL A 651 -36.31 3.34 46.45
C VAL A 651 -36.06 4.38 47.55
N PHE A 652 -34.93 5.09 47.54
CA PHE A 652 -34.65 6.15 48.53
C PHE A 652 -35.18 7.54 48.13
N ASP A 653 -35.52 7.78 46.86
CA ASP A 653 -36.14 9.05 46.43
C ASP A 653 -37.68 8.99 46.44
N ASP A 654 -38.30 7.80 46.31
CA ASP A 654 -39.76 7.63 46.39
C ASP A 654 -40.28 7.38 47.84
N ALA A 655 -39.39 7.40 48.85
CA ALA A 655 -39.74 7.20 50.26
C ALA A 655 -39.68 8.49 51.11
N ILE A 656 -39.76 9.67 50.47
CA ILE A 656 -39.94 10.96 51.17
C ILE A 656 -41.39 11.47 51.11
N ASP A 657 -42.31 10.79 50.41
CA ASP A 657 -43.73 11.25 50.31
C ASP A 657 -44.80 10.27 50.83
N LEU A 658 -44.45 9.19 51.53
CA LEU A 658 -45.44 8.36 52.25
C LEU A 658 -44.86 7.77 53.55
N PHE A 659 -45.02 8.51 54.66
CA PHE A 659 -45.03 8.17 56.10
C PHE A 659 -44.37 9.33 56.90
N ASP A 660 -44.96 10.14 57.79
CA ASP A 660 -46.24 10.16 58.52
C ASP A 660 -47.05 8.86 58.64
#